data_AF-A0A1C7Z928-F1
#
_entry.id   AF-A0A1C7Z928-F1
#
_cell.length_a   1.000
_cell.length_b   1.000
_cell.length_c   1.000
_cell.angle_alpha   90.00
_cell.angle_beta   90.00
_cell.angle_gamma   90.00
#
_symmetry.space_group_name_H-M   'P 1'
#
loop_
_entity.id
_entity.type
_entity.pdbx_description
1 polymer ?
#
loop_
_entity_poly.entity_id
_entity_poly.type
_entity_poly.pdbx_seq_one_letter_code
_entity_poly.pdbx_strand_id
1 'polypeptide(L)'
;MAPLLKPPQIELIQKTVRDYVQEQSAGVRAQALPILEAQSSGVAAIPFELATLLQLLSWERLAAAGDALLSDEQLDLLFESMLSSETASEIGRRLTVALGWYGAAENERADPMIVRQLVWKALILELDPTDHAKPWSIGGYELAKPENWGKRLSAIQEEFASILEWKTRDLQGGRSRNSARIATRILAPLQPELAFRKPAEELRYGTGLWVNFAHGVAMAERLFPGSSQRLDYRQLVEIPLNLIHMATDSERQLIIEMRLAPTIQWAIANNILPMKALADYSVTEIETASKALDEHQFKLAAAIEVLLRKAPDRLEIGLAKFNEVLGYNARVLEQLIMRPTTLGKELEYSLRNPDPSARAGRFYLLDLFVAGPMKEGVDKFEPHLKYDEDFWADTYASDIEQLKDIDINEMYRKAFADYRRDVETAYAFIIEMLLSGLPFQDRLAVEFGRLDFYLLRRETGIPMELETERQRALCQGRQGFILVCRYNGNTFAYEVFPLSGIVQRRTDLHPLPPDGMPKLVSNQMHRGGIDLAVDWTAYETLAQPRLNITSRVVTVHIGHALPTVVHPAPSVSPLSSTRLSRIGVLIARRNLFFNERALFDQNKHQTGSEFVSNTYPPILRLLEVIVPGLGCFNALQTDERPVLACTIDIGLVLAKPVFSFFRGFVKLILKASVPSVTRSLPALGTLTKKLLVSSANSYRSGLNPFEGLLFRAGPVVGGVGFMIKLAYKLNESVGNTLGKPGEFAYINGLESAANPHKWRPIALGDRLAMIHDVHCVAVRDIPGANNRVRSYLINTASGNPYGPALEELPSDKARQNRKKTESVA
;
A
#
# COMPACT_ATOMS: atom_id res chain seq x y z
N MET A 1 -28.58 2.35 -15.62
CA MET A 1 -28.50 2.76 -17.03
C MET A 1 -29.44 3.94 -17.28
N ALA A 2 -28.91 5.15 -17.35
CA ALA A 2 -29.58 6.40 -17.66
C ALA A 2 -28.48 7.18 -18.39
N PRO A 3 -28.66 7.52 -19.67
CA PRO A 3 -27.64 8.25 -20.40
C PRO A 3 -27.48 9.64 -19.78
N LEU A 4 -26.22 10.01 -19.57
CA LEU A 4 -25.66 11.35 -19.31
C LEU A 4 -26.71 12.47 -19.26
N LEU A 5 -27.20 12.76 -18.05
CA LEU A 5 -28.09 13.90 -17.80
C LEU A 5 -27.32 15.20 -18.08
N LYS A 6 -27.81 16.00 -19.03
CA LYS A 6 -27.30 17.35 -19.31
C LYS A 6 -27.65 18.30 -18.15
N PRO A 7 -26.94 19.42 -17.95
CA PRO A 7 -27.25 20.36 -16.87
C PRO A 7 -28.73 20.77 -16.77
N PRO A 8 -29.45 21.06 -17.88
CA PRO A 8 -30.89 21.37 -17.81
C PRO A 8 -31.75 20.20 -17.31
N GLN A 9 -31.34 18.96 -17.56
CA GLN A 9 -32.04 17.77 -17.07
C GLN A 9 -31.79 17.55 -15.57
N ILE A 10 -30.61 17.93 -15.07
CA ILE A 10 -30.28 17.90 -13.63
C ILE A 10 -31.15 18.91 -12.88
N GLU A 11 -31.22 20.16 -13.38
CA GLU A 11 -32.08 21.20 -12.84
C GLU A 11 -33.55 20.76 -12.83
N LEU A 12 -33.99 20.10 -13.90
CA LEU A 12 -35.35 19.59 -14.02
C LEU A 12 -35.65 18.52 -12.97
N ILE A 13 -34.75 17.54 -12.77
CA ILE A 13 -34.89 16.53 -11.72
C ILE A 13 -35.01 17.21 -10.35
N GLN A 14 -34.10 18.12 -10.02
CA GLN A 14 -34.12 18.82 -8.73
C GLN A 14 -35.40 19.62 -8.52
N LYS A 15 -35.91 20.30 -9.57
CA LYS A 15 -37.18 21.01 -9.51
C LYS A 15 -38.35 20.06 -9.28
N THR A 16 -38.47 19.00 -10.08
CA THR A 16 -39.56 18.01 -9.95
C THR A 16 -39.58 17.36 -8.57
N VAL A 17 -38.42 17.08 -7.99
CA VAL A 17 -38.31 16.55 -6.62
C VAL A 17 -38.81 17.57 -5.59
N ARG A 18 -38.39 18.84 -5.69
CA ARG A 18 -38.85 19.90 -4.76
C ARG A 18 -40.37 20.06 -4.80
N ASP A 19 -40.95 20.14 -6.00
CA ASP A 19 -42.39 20.28 -6.20
C ASP A 19 -43.14 19.06 -5.61
N TYR A 20 -42.64 17.85 -5.85
CA TYR A 20 -43.23 16.62 -5.31
C TYR A 20 -43.18 16.55 -3.78
N VAL A 21 -42.03 16.87 -3.17
CA VAL A 21 -41.90 16.87 -1.71
C VAL A 21 -42.86 17.88 -1.09
N GLN A 22 -42.99 19.07 -1.68
CA GLN A 22 -43.94 20.08 -1.23
C GLN A 22 -45.39 19.58 -1.29
N GLU A 23 -45.79 18.95 -2.40
CA GLU A 23 -47.13 18.37 -2.57
C GLU A 23 -47.46 17.26 -1.56
N GLN A 24 -46.52 16.35 -1.31
CA GLN A 24 -46.77 15.15 -0.51
C GLN A 24 -46.54 15.35 0.99
N SER A 25 -45.79 16.38 1.38
CA SER A 25 -45.40 16.64 2.78
C SER A 25 -46.58 16.65 3.76
N ALA A 26 -47.70 17.31 3.40
CA ALA A 26 -48.88 17.42 4.27
C ALA A 26 -49.60 16.07 4.47
N GLY A 27 -49.74 15.29 3.40
CA GLY A 27 -50.41 13.99 3.43
C GLY A 27 -49.63 12.96 4.25
N VAL A 28 -48.31 12.88 4.02
CA VAL A 28 -47.44 11.97 4.78
C VAL A 28 -47.33 12.40 6.24
N ARG A 29 -47.32 13.70 6.53
CA ARG A 29 -47.36 14.21 7.91
C ARG A 29 -48.61 13.76 8.66
N ALA A 30 -49.78 13.76 8.01
CA ALA A 30 -51.01 13.27 8.63
C ALA A 30 -50.95 11.76 8.97
N GLN A 31 -50.22 10.97 8.17
CA GLN A 31 -50.01 9.53 8.42
C GLN A 31 -48.98 9.27 9.52
N ALA A 32 -47.91 10.07 9.57
CA ALA A 32 -46.80 9.88 10.49
C ALA A 32 -47.11 10.35 11.92
N LEU A 33 -47.94 11.40 12.07
CA LEU A 33 -48.24 12.04 13.35
C LEU A 33 -48.71 11.07 14.46
N PRO A 34 -49.69 10.16 14.25
CA PRO A 34 -50.15 9.25 15.31
C PRO A 34 -49.07 8.28 15.78
N ILE A 35 -48.16 7.87 14.88
CA ILE A 35 -47.05 6.95 15.21
C ILE A 35 -46.04 7.67 16.12
N LEU A 36 -45.71 8.91 15.79
CA LEU A 36 -44.74 9.71 16.55
C LEU A 36 -45.31 10.13 17.92
N GLU A 37 -46.59 10.52 17.98
CA GLU A 37 -47.27 10.83 19.24
C GLU A 37 -47.25 9.65 20.20
N ALA A 38 -47.52 8.43 19.70
CA ALA A 38 -47.44 7.20 20.49
C ALA A 38 -46.03 6.92 21.05
N GLN A 39 -44.98 7.26 20.31
CA GLN A 39 -43.59 7.08 20.75
C GLN A 39 -43.13 8.13 21.78
N SER A 40 -43.73 9.32 21.78
CA SER A 40 -43.38 10.41 22.69
C SER A 40 -44.08 10.37 24.05
N SER A 41 -44.71 9.26 24.42
CA SER A 41 -45.56 9.17 25.62
C SER A 41 -46.72 10.20 25.64
N GLY A 42 -47.23 10.58 24.46
CA GLY A 42 -48.42 11.44 24.33
C GLY A 42 -48.16 12.95 24.35
N VAL A 43 -46.94 13.42 24.04
CA VAL A 43 -46.67 14.86 23.90
C VAL A 43 -47.27 15.38 22.59
N ALA A 44 -48.39 16.09 22.71
CA ALA A 44 -49.12 16.68 21.58
C ALA A 44 -48.42 17.96 21.06
N ALA A 45 -47.25 17.82 20.42
CA ALA A 45 -46.63 18.81 19.51
C ALA A 45 -45.17 18.42 19.17
N ILE A 46 -44.93 17.23 18.64
CA ILE A 46 -43.59 16.91 18.13
C ILE A 46 -43.37 17.70 16.83
N PRO A 47 -42.31 18.52 16.72
CA PRO A 47 -41.93 19.12 15.45
C PRO A 47 -41.75 18.01 14.41
N PHE A 48 -42.39 18.13 13.24
CA PHE A 48 -42.26 17.15 12.17
C PHE A 48 -42.09 17.85 10.82
N GLU A 49 -40.95 17.63 10.18
CA GLU A 49 -40.55 18.24 8.92
C GLU A 49 -40.26 17.15 7.86
N LEU A 50 -40.99 17.20 6.74
CA LEU A 50 -40.72 16.44 5.52
C LEU A 50 -40.32 17.41 4.42
N ALA A 51 -39.11 17.95 4.55
CA ALA A 51 -38.56 18.95 3.65
C ALA A 51 -37.72 18.33 2.52
N THR A 52 -37.36 17.05 2.62
CA THR A 52 -36.47 16.38 1.67
C THR A 52 -37.02 15.04 1.17
N LEU A 53 -36.56 14.61 -0.01
CA LEU A 53 -36.89 13.30 -0.57
C LEU A 53 -36.35 12.18 0.31
N LEU A 54 -35.16 12.36 0.90
CA LEU A 54 -34.61 11.40 1.85
C LEU A 54 -35.56 11.17 3.03
N GLN A 55 -36.06 12.23 3.66
CA GLN A 55 -37.02 12.11 4.77
C GLN A 55 -38.30 11.42 4.30
N LEU A 56 -38.84 11.85 3.15
CA LEU A 56 -40.09 11.33 2.61
C LEU A 56 -40.04 9.83 2.24
N LEU A 57 -38.87 9.31 1.82
CA LEU A 57 -38.72 7.90 1.51
C LEU A 57 -38.34 7.02 2.71
N SER A 58 -37.77 7.59 3.77
CA SER A 58 -37.20 6.84 4.89
C SER A 58 -37.98 6.95 6.21
N TRP A 59 -39.00 7.81 6.28
CA TRP A 59 -39.65 8.20 7.54
C TRP A 59 -40.20 7.02 8.35
N GLU A 60 -40.88 6.04 7.74
CA GLU A 60 -41.53 4.94 8.49
C GLU A 60 -40.53 4.14 9.32
N ARG A 61 -39.44 3.73 8.68
CA ARG A 61 -38.39 2.91 9.28
C ARG A 61 -37.51 3.69 10.22
N LEU A 62 -37.21 4.96 9.90
CA LEU A 62 -36.44 5.82 10.80
C LEU A 62 -37.24 6.20 12.05
N ALA A 63 -38.54 6.46 11.92
CA ALA A 63 -39.43 6.66 13.06
C ALA A 63 -39.53 5.39 13.93
N ALA A 64 -39.68 4.22 13.32
CA ALA A 64 -39.73 2.94 14.05
C ALA A 64 -38.43 2.64 14.82
N ALA A 65 -37.27 3.05 14.28
CA ALA A 65 -35.98 2.87 14.94
C ALA A 65 -35.77 3.83 16.12
N GLY A 66 -36.41 5.00 16.10
CA GLY A 66 -36.16 6.07 17.08
C GLY A 66 -34.67 6.43 17.14
N ASP A 67 -34.13 6.49 18.37
CA ASP A 67 -32.71 6.78 18.62
C ASP A 67 -31.78 5.56 18.46
N ALA A 68 -32.32 4.36 18.21
CA ALA A 68 -31.52 3.15 18.07
C ALA A 68 -30.71 3.18 16.77
N LEU A 69 -29.40 2.90 16.88
CA LEU A 69 -28.51 2.84 15.72
C LEU A 69 -28.77 1.55 14.92
N LEU A 70 -29.16 1.68 13.65
CA LEU A 70 -29.45 0.54 12.78
C LEU A 70 -28.18 -0.28 12.45
N SER A 71 -28.28 -1.60 12.36
CA SER A 71 -27.18 -2.43 11.84
C SER A 71 -26.92 -2.16 10.36
N ASP A 72 -25.75 -2.55 9.84
CA ASP A 72 -25.46 -2.40 8.41
C ASP A 72 -26.44 -3.18 7.51
N GLU A 73 -26.91 -4.35 7.96
CA GLU A 73 -27.93 -5.14 7.27
C GLU A 73 -29.30 -4.46 7.29
N GLN A 74 -29.67 -3.86 8.42
CA GLN A 74 -30.91 -3.08 8.53
C GLN A 74 -30.87 -1.84 7.64
N LEU A 75 -29.72 -1.19 7.50
CA LEU A 75 -29.53 -0.06 6.59
C LEU A 75 -29.61 -0.49 5.12
N ASP A 76 -29.05 -1.64 4.76
CA ASP A 76 -29.18 -2.20 3.41
C ASP A 76 -30.65 -2.46 3.07
N LEU A 77 -31.38 -3.11 3.99
CA LEU A 77 -32.80 -3.37 3.84
C LEU A 77 -33.62 -2.08 3.77
N LEU A 78 -33.26 -1.07 4.60
CA LEU A 78 -33.89 0.25 4.54
C LEU A 78 -33.70 0.87 3.16
N PHE A 79 -32.47 0.95 2.67
CA PHE A 79 -32.15 1.52 1.37
C PHE A 79 -32.92 0.84 0.23
N GLU A 80 -32.96 -0.50 0.25
CA GLU A 80 -33.72 -1.30 -0.71
C GLU A 80 -35.22 -1.02 -0.63
N SER A 81 -35.77 -0.90 0.58
CA SER A 81 -37.20 -0.61 0.79
C SER A 81 -37.58 0.81 0.36
N MET A 82 -36.72 1.80 0.62
CA MET A 82 -36.91 3.18 0.17
C MET A 82 -37.07 3.23 -1.35
N LEU A 83 -36.14 2.59 -2.06
CA LEU A 83 -36.07 2.57 -3.51
C LEU A 83 -37.15 1.72 -4.19
N SER A 84 -37.82 0.84 -3.44
CA SER A 84 -38.87 -0.05 -3.95
C SER A 84 -40.27 0.33 -3.47
N SER A 85 -40.39 1.44 -2.72
CA SER A 85 -41.66 1.94 -2.20
C SER A 85 -42.58 2.48 -3.30
N GLU A 86 -43.89 2.51 -3.04
CA GLU A 86 -44.86 3.12 -3.96
C GLU A 86 -44.56 4.60 -4.20
N THR A 87 -44.15 5.31 -3.14
CA THR A 87 -43.72 6.70 -3.19
C THR A 87 -42.51 6.89 -4.12
N ALA A 88 -41.50 6.02 -4.04
CA ALA A 88 -40.36 6.03 -4.95
C ALA A 88 -40.79 5.74 -6.40
N SER A 89 -41.71 4.80 -6.60
CA SER A 89 -42.25 4.49 -7.93
C SER A 89 -42.94 5.70 -8.56
N GLU A 90 -43.78 6.40 -7.80
CA GLU A 90 -44.52 7.57 -8.30
C GLU A 90 -43.59 8.74 -8.64
N ILE A 91 -42.64 9.11 -7.76
CA ILE A 91 -41.67 10.16 -8.10
C ILE A 91 -40.76 9.76 -9.26
N GLY A 92 -40.31 8.51 -9.33
CA GLY A 92 -39.52 8.03 -10.46
C GLY A 92 -40.29 8.08 -11.79
N ARG A 93 -41.61 7.82 -11.79
CA ARG A 93 -42.47 7.99 -12.97
C ARG A 93 -42.64 9.47 -13.34
N ARG A 94 -42.84 10.36 -12.37
CA ARG A 94 -42.89 11.80 -12.61
C ARG A 94 -41.57 12.35 -13.18
N LEU A 95 -40.43 11.87 -12.69
CA LEU A 95 -39.12 12.19 -13.25
C LEU A 95 -38.99 11.69 -14.69
N THR A 96 -39.48 10.49 -14.99
CA THR A 96 -39.51 9.95 -16.37
C THR A 96 -40.32 10.84 -17.31
N VAL A 97 -41.50 11.31 -16.87
CA VAL A 97 -42.34 12.24 -17.61
C VAL A 97 -41.65 13.59 -17.81
N ALA A 98 -41.11 14.18 -16.74
CA ALA A 98 -40.44 15.48 -16.80
C ALA A 98 -39.25 15.44 -17.78
N LEU A 99 -38.46 14.38 -17.74
CA LEU A 99 -37.31 14.20 -18.63
C LEU A 99 -37.69 13.86 -20.08
N GLY A 100 -38.96 13.57 -20.37
CA GLY A 100 -39.42 13.13 -21.69
C GLY A 100 -38.81 11.80 -22.12
N TRP A 101 -38.54 10.90 -21.16
CA TRP A 101 -37.98 9.58 -21.43
C TRP A 101 -39.07 8.57 -21.79
N TYR A 102 -38.68 7.46 -22.40
CA TYR A 102 -39.60 6.37 -22.70
C TYR A 102 -40.31 5.88 -21.43
N GLY A 103 -41.63 5.75 -21.50
CA GLY A 103 -42.49 5.52 -20.33
C GLY A 103 -43.19 6.79 -19.83
N ALA A 104 -43.02 7.93 -20.52
CA ALA A 104 -43.72 9.18 -20.23
C ALA A 104 -45.13 9.23 -20.81
N ALA A 105 -45.41 8.51 -21.91
CA ALA A 105 -46.73 8.46 -22.53
C ALA A 105 -47.66 7.41 -21.90
N GLU A 106 -48.98 7.60 -21.99
CA GLU A 106 -49.99 6.74 -21.36
C GLU A 106 -49.92 5.26 -21.80
N ASN A 107 -49.45 5.00 -23.02
CA ASN A 107 -49.32 3.67 -23.60
C ASN A 107 -47.90 3.09 -23.51
N GLU A 108 -46.96 3.81 -22.90
CA GLU A 108 -45.58 3.37 -22.71
C GLU A 108 -45.37 2.88 -21.28
N ARG A 109 -44.68 1.74 -21.12
CA ARG A 109 -44.35 1.20 -19.80
C ARG A 109 -42.94 1.62 -19.40
N ALA A 110 -42.84 2.44 -18.36
CA ALA A 110 -41.55 2.77 -17.76
C ALA A 110 -40.90 1.52 -17.13
N ASP A 111 -39.60 1.35 -17.34
CA ASP A 111 -38.87 0.23 -16.78
C ASP A 111 -38.65 0.40 -15.26
N PRO A 112 -39.03 -0.58 -14.41
CA PRO A 112 -38.93 -0.44 -12.96
C PRO A 112 -37.51 -0.19 -12.43
N MET A 113 -36.48 -0.76 -13.08
CA MET A 113 -35.08 -0.53 -12.68
C MET A 113 -34.66 0.91 -12.96
N ILE A 114 -35.16 1.50 -14.04
CA ILE A 114 -34.85 2.86 -14.46
C ILE A 114 -35.55 3.87 -13.58
N VAL A 115 -36.83 3.64 -13.28
CA VAL A 115 -37.58 4.39 -12.27
C VAL A 115 -36.79 4.42 -10.96
N ARG A 116 -36.38 3.25 -10.48
CA ARG A 116 -35.57 3.12 -9.26
C ARG A 116 -34.24 3.89 -9.31
N GLN A 117 -33.53 3.82 -10.43
CA GLN A 117 -32.24 4.52 -10.60
C GLN A 117 -32.41 6.03 -10.70
N LEU A 118 -33.50 6.53 -11.30
CA LEU A 118 -33.84 7.95 -11.30
C LEU A 118 -34.08 8.47 -9.88
N VAL A 119 -34.76 7.69 -9.05
CA VAL A 119 -34.96 8.02 -7.62
C VAL A 119 -33.62 8.06 -6.88
N TRP A 120 -32.75 7.06 -7.08
CA TRP A 120 -31.42 7.07 -6.47
C TRP A 120 -30.60 8.28 -6.94
N LYS A 121 -30.65 8.60 -8.25
CA LYS A 121 -29.98 9.80 -8.78
C LYS A 121 -30.53 11.08 -8.17
N ALA A 122 -31.84 11.18 -7.96
CA ALA A 122 -32.47 12.31 -7.28
C ALA A 122 -31.98 12.45 -5.84
N LEU A 123 -31.91 11.34 -5.08
CA LEU A 123 -31.33 11.34 -3.72
C LEU A 123 -29.86 11.78 -3.71
N ILE A 124 -29.06 11.36 -4.70
CA ILE A 124 -27.67 11.82 -4.84
C ILE A 124 -27.62 13.33 -5.10
N LEU A 125 -28.45 13.84 -6.02
CA LEU A 125 -28.48 15.26 -6.37
C LEU A 125 -28.99 16.15 -5.23
N GLU A 126 -29.81 15.60 -4.33
CA GLU A 126 -30.23 16.27 -3.09
C GLU A 126 -29.07 16.38 -2.10
N LEU A 127 -28.28 15.32 -1.92
CA LEU A 127 -27.16 15.29 -0.96
C LEU A 127 -25.89 15.98 -1.49
N ASP A 128 -25.67 15.92 -2.80
CA ASP A 128 -24.51 16.45 -3.51
C ASP A 128 -24.93 17.20 -4.80
N PRO A 129 -25.46 18.43 -4.65
CA PRO A 129 -25.91 19.24 -5.79
C PRO A 129 -24.75 19.72 -6.66
N THR A 130 -24.95 19.75 -7.98
CA THR A 130 -23.90 20.05 -8.96
C THR A 130 -23.46 21.50 -9.01
N ASP A 131 -24.31 22.45 -8.60
CA ASP A 131 -24.09 23.90 -8.75
C ASP A 131 -22.95 24.43 -7.87
N HIS A 132 -22.53 23.63 -6.89
CA HIS A 132 -21.45 23.92 -5.94
C HIS A 132 -20.40 22.81 -5.87
N ALA A 133 -20.36 21.94 -6.89
CA ALA A 133 -19.42 20.82 -6.92
C ALA A 133 -17.98 21.34 -6.95
N LYS A 134 -17.24 21.08 -5.87
CA LYS A 134 -15.80 21.30 -5.84
C LYS A 134 -15.09 20.03 -6.33
N PRO A 135 -13.95 20.17 -7.03
CA PRO A 135 -13.10 19.03 -7.34
C PRO A 135 -12.85 18.17 -6.09
N TRP A 136 -12.93 16.85 -6.24
CA TRP A 136 -12.66 15.90 -5.15
C TRP A 136 -13.56 16.06 -3.93
N SER A 137 -14.75 16.66 -4.08
CA SER A 137 -15.74 16.76 -3.02
C SER A 137 -16.93 15.83 -3.25
N ILE A 138 -17.43 15.22 -2.18
CA ILE A 138 -18.66 14.41 -2.18
C ILE A 138 -19.50 14.83 -0.99
N GLY A 139 -20.77 15.12 -1.20
CA GLY A 139 -21.68 15.54 -0.14
C GLY A 139 -21.15 16.78 0.60
N GLY A 140 -20.40 17.65 -0.08
CA GLY A 140 -19.70 18.80 0.51
C GLY A 140 -18.46 18.49 1.36
N TYR A 141 -18.00 17.24 1.44
CA TYR A 141 -16.72 16.87 2.04
C TYR A 141 -15.63 16.80 0.98
N GLU A 142 -14.58 17.58 1.13
CA GLU A 142 -13.41 17.53 0.27
C GLU A 142 -12.47 16.39 0.69
N LEU A 143 -12.39 15.33 -0.12
CA LEU A 143 -11.61 14.14 0.18
C LEU A 143 -10.10 14.40 0.05
N ALA A 144 -9.70 15.15 -0.98
CA ALA A 144 -8.31 15.41 -1.30
C ALA A 144 -7.68 16.58 -0.52
N LYS A 145 -8.38 17.14 0.47
CA LYS A 145 -7.87 18.22 1.32
C LYS A 145 -6.56 17.81 2.05
N PRO A 146 -5.59 18.73 2.26
CA PRO A 146 -4.31 18.42 2.88
C PRO A 146 -4.39 17.69 4.23
N GLU A 147 -5.43 17.97 5.03
CA GLU A 147 -5.66 17.37 6.34
C GLU A 147 -5.93 15.85 6.27
N ASN A 148 -6.35 15.35 5.11
CA ASN A 148 -6.61 13.93 4.89
C ASN A 148 -5.36 13.16 4.46
N TRP A 149 -4.33 13.82 3.93
CA TRP A 149 -3.12 13.13 3.47
C TRP A 149 -2.45 12.46 4.67
N GLY A 150 -2.19 11.15 4.58
CA GLY A 150 -1.62 10.36 5.68
C GLY A 150 -2.61 10.06 6.82
N LYS A 151 -3.90 10.36 6.65
CA LYS A 151 -4.96 10.05 7.63
C LYS A 151 -5.57 8.68 7.38
N ARG A 152 -6.00 7.99 8.45
CA ARG A 152 -6.70 6.69 8.38
C ARG A 152 -7.99 6.83 7.59
N LEU A 153 -8.30 5.85 6.73
CA LEU A 153 -9.60 5.82 6.05
C LEU A 153 -10.76 5.79 7.04
N SER A 154 -10.67 5.03 8.14
CA SER A 154 -11.72 5.02 9.17
C SER A 154 -11.99 6.40 9.77
N ALA A 155 -10.94 7.17 10.07
CA ALA A 155 -11.08 8.53 10.58
C ALA A 155 -11.66 9.49 9.53
N ILE A 156 -11.34 9.30 8.24
CA ILE A 156 -11.96 10.05 7.14
C ILE A 156 -13.45 9.71 7.03
N GLN A 157 -13.82 8.43 7.16
CA GLN A 157 -15.21 7.98 7.14
C GLN A 157 -16.02 8.55 8.32
N GLU A 158 -15.43 8.63 9.53
CA GLU A 158 -16.05 9.26 10.70
C GLU A 158 -16.29 10.76 10.50
N GLU A 159 -15.33 11.49 9.91
CA GLU A 159 -15.51 12.91 9.57
C GLU A 159 -16.58 13.11 8.50
N PHE A 160 -16.57 12.26 7.48
CA PHE A 160 -17.57 12.28 6.43
C PHE A 160 -18.98 12.04 7.00
N ALA A 161 -19.13 11.02 7.84
CA ALA A 161 -20.37 10.73 8.54
C ALA A 161 -20.82 11.91 9.41
N SER A 162 -19.89 12.52 10.16
CA SER A 162 -20.18 13.71 10.97
C SER A 162 -20.74 14.86 10.13
N ILE A 163 -20.15 15.14 8.96
CA ILE A 163 -20.64 16.20 8.05
C ILE A 163 -22.02 15.86 7.49
N LEU A 164 -22.27 14.58 7.16
CA LEU A 164 -23.60 14.15 6.75
C LEU A 164 -24.63 14.24 7.88
N GLU A 165 -24.25 14.06 9.16
CA GLU A 165 -25.14 14.31 10.31
C GLU A 165 -25.53 15.78 10.43
N TRP A 166 -24.67 16.70 9.98
CA TRP A 166 -24.99 18.14 9.95
C TRP A 166 -25.86 18.52 8.75
N LYS A 167 -25.71 17.82 7.62
CA LYS A 167 -26.47 18.08 6.39
C LYS A 167 -27.83 17.40 6.36
N THR A 168 -27.92 16.19 6.90
CA THR A 168 -29.16 15.42 6.94
C THR A 168 -29.92 15.75 8.21
N ARG A 169 -31.25 15.77 8.11
CA ARG A 169 -32.14 16.00 9.25
C ARG A 169 -32.97 14.75 9.48
N ASP A 170 -33.26 14.48 10.75
CA ASP A 170 -34.34 13.56 11.09
C ASP A 170 -35.71 14.18 10.81
N LEU A 171 -36.75 13.43 11.16
CA LEU A 171 -38.12 13.86 10.99
C LEU A 171 -38.51 15.05 11.86
N GLN A 172 -37.75 15.37 12.91
CA GLN A 172 -38.00 16.48 13.83
C GLN A 172 -37.12 17.71 13.54
N GLY A 173 -36.33 17.69 12.46
CA GLY A 173 -35.35 18.74 12.13
C GLY A 173 -34.05 18.64 12.94
N GLY A 174 -33.89 17.60 13.76
CA GLY A 174 -32.69 17.27 14.52
C GLY A 174 -31.61 16.57 13.68
N ARG A 175 -30.45 16.31 14.30
CA ARG A 175 -29.37 15.53 13.67
C ARG A 175 -29.59 14.06 13.91
N SER A 176 -29.41 13.23 12.89
CA SER A 176 -29.55 11.78 13.00
C SER A 176 -28.38 11.03 12.38
N ARG A 177 -27.80 10.13 13.17
CA ARG A 177 -26.74 9.22 12.71
C ARG A 177 -27.26 8.21 11.70
N ASN A 178 -28.51 7.76 11.85
CA ASN A 178 -29.13 6.85 10.89
C ASN A 178 -29.32 7.55 9.53
N SER A 179 -29.78 8.82 9.53
CA SER A 179 -29.90 9.64 8.31
C SER A 179 -28.55 9.88 7.64
N ALA A 180 -27.50 10.13 8.41
CA ALA A 180 -26.14 10.28 7.88
C ALA A 180 -25.61 8.96 7.27
N ARG A 181 -25.83 7.82 7.94
CA ARG A 181 -25.36 6.52 7.45
C ARG A 181 -26.09 6.06 6.20
N ILE A 182 -27.40 6.32 6.08
CA ILE A 182 -28.13 6.05 4.83
C ILE A 182 -27.68 6.99 3.71
N ALA A 183 -27.37 8.26 4.01
CA ALA A 183 -26.78 9.20 3.05
C ALA A 183 -25.41 8.72 2.54
N THR A 184 -24.58 8.12 3.40
CA THR A 184 -23.33 7.47 2.97
C THR A 184 -23.60 6.35 1.96
N ARG A 185 -24.65 5.53 2.15
CA ARG A 185 -25.02 4.48 1.18
C ARG A 185 -25.53 5.05 -0.14
N ILE A 186 -26.29 6.13 -0.08
CA ILE A 186 -26.79 6.85 -1.26
C ILE A 186 -25.61 7.40 -2.08
N LEU A 187 -24.61 8.01 -1.43
CA LEU A 187 -23.45 8.63 -2.06
C LEU A 187 -22.34 7.64 -2.44
N ALA A 188 -22.42 6.39 -1.99
CA ALA A 188 -21.39 5.37 -2.23
C ALA A 188 -20.94 5.24 -3.70
N PRO A 189 -21.81 5.34 -4.72
CA PRO A 189 -21.37 5.26 -6.12
C PRO A 189 -20.43 6.39 -6.57
N LEU A 190 -20.42 7.54 -5.89
CA LEU A 190 -19.53 8.66 -6.21
C LEU A 190 -18.14 8.51 -5.60
N GLN A 191 -18.04 7.83 -4.45
CA GLN A 191 -16.78 7.54 -3.77
C GLN A 191 -16.89 6.26 -2.93
N PRO A 192 -16.78 5.08 -3.58
CA PRO A 192 -17.01 3.78 -2.95
C PRO A 192 -16.09 3.49 -1.76
N GLU A 193 -14.89 4.08 -1.76
CA GLU A 193 -13.91 4.01 -0.68
C GLU A 193 -14.48 4.53 0.65
N LEU A 194 -15.36 5.55 0.63
CA LEU A 194 -15.98 6.08 1.84
C LEU A 194 -17.07 5.16 2.41
N ALA A 195 -17.64 4.28 1.59
CA ALA A 195 -18.62 3.27 2.00
C ALA A 195 -17.99 1.90 2.31
N PHE A 196 -16.66 1.78 2.23
CA PHE A 196 -15.96 0.53 2.48
C PHE A 196 -16.06 0.09 3.94
N ARG A 197 -16.57 -1.12 4.20
CA ARG A 197 -16.99 -1.54 5.55
C ARG A 197 -15.84 -1.89 6.50
N LYS A 198 -14.74 -2.44 5.99
CA LYS A 198 -13.66 -3.01 6.82
C LYS A 198 -12.29 -2.49 6.39
N PRO A 199 -12.00 -1.19 6.55
CA PRO A 199 -10.69 -0.64 6.24
C PRO A 199 -9.61 -1.31 7.10
N ALA A 200 -8.46 -1.62 6.48
CA ALA A 200 -7.28 -2.03 7.24
C ALA A 200 -6.79 -0.87 8.12
N GLU A 201 -6.31 -1.15 9.33
CA GLU A 201 -5.88 -0.12 10.28
C GLU A 201 -4.72 0.73 9.76
N GLU A 202 -3.92 0.20 8.83
CA GLU A 202 -2.75 0.86 8.23
C GLU A 202 -3.10 1.66 6.98
N LEU A 203 -4.33 1.55 6.44
CA LEU A 203 -4.72 2.22 5.21
C LEU A 203 -4.80 3.74 5.43
N ARG A 204 -3.83 4.46 4.88
CA ARG A 204 -3.71 5.92 4.94
C ARG A 204 -3.93 6.56 3.57
N TYR A 205 -4.78 7.58 3.51
CA TYR A 205 -5.08 8.30 2.28
C TYR A 205 -3.83 8.95 1.66
N GLY A 206 -3.71 8.91 0.33
CA GLY A 206 -2.60 9.51 -0.42
C GLY A 206 -1.26 8.75 -0.34
N THR A 207 -1.18 7.63 0.37
CA THR A 207 0.04 6.80 0.45
C THR A 207 0.11 5.76 -0.68
N GLY A 208 1.23 5.05 -0.81
CA GLY A 208 1.32 3.92 -1.75
C GLY A 208 0.25 2.85 -1.50
N LEU A 209 -0.09 2.59 -0.23
CA LEU A 209 -1.17 1.66 0.17
C LEU A 209 -2.52 2.08 -0.41
N TRP A 210 -2.82 3.37 -0.35
CA TRP A 210 -4.04 3.96 -0.91
C TRP A 210 -4.14 3.71 -2.41
N VAL A 211 -3.04 3.85 -3.15
CA VAL A 211 -3.03 3.65 -4.62
C VAL A 211 -3.54 2.26 -4.99
N ASN A 212 -3.03 1.18 -4.37
CA ASN A 212 -3.50 -0.16 -4.76
C ASN A 212 -4.91 -0.45 -4.25
N PHE A 213 -5.28 0.07 -3.08
CA PHE A 213 -6.65 -0.08 -2.57
C PHE A 213 -7.66 0.59 -3.51
N ALA A 214 -7.46 1.88 -3.82
CA ALA A 214 -8.34 2.64 -4.71
C ALA A 214 -8.30 2.08 -6.15
N HIS A 215 -7.17 1.54 -6.61
CA HIS A 215 -7.10 0.81 -7.89
C HIS A 215 -7.96 -0.47 -7.87
N GLY A 216 -7.89 -1.24 -6.78
CA GLY A 216 -8.73 -2.42 -6.58
C GLY A 216 -10.23 -2.08 -6.53
N VAL A 217 -10.58 -1.01 -5.81
CA VAL A 217 -11.96 -0.48 -5.75
C VAL A 217 -12.43 -0.05 -7.13
N ALA A 218 -11.65 0.77 -7.85
CA ALA A 218 -11.98 1.19 -9.21
C ALA A 218 -12.16 0.00 -10.15
N MET A 219 -11.31 -1.03 -10.06
CA MET A 219 -11.45 -2.27 -10.84
C MET A 219 -12.71 -3.06 -10.48
N ALA A 220 -13.01 -3.23 -9.19
CA ALA A 220 -14.20 -3.93 -8.72
C ALA A 220 -15.48 -3.24 -9.21
N GLU A 221 -15.57 -1.93 -9.03
CA GLU A 221 -16.71 -1.11 -9.46
C GLU A 221 -16.85 -1.05 -10.97
N ARG A 222 -15.72 -1.06 -11.70
CA ARG A 222 -15.73 -1.11 -13.16
C ARG A 222 -16.26 -2.43 -13.70
N LEU A 223 -15.98 -3.55 -13.03
CA LEU A 223 -16.39 -4.89 -13.46
C LEU A 223 -17.80 -5.24 -13.00
N PHE A 224 -18.11 -4.95 -11.74
CA PHE A 224 -19.40 -5.14 -11.11
C PHE A 224 -19.69 -3.94 -10.19
N PRO A 225 -20.47 -2.95 -10.64
CA PRO A 225 -20.84 -1.80 -9.82
C PRO A 225 -21.44 -2.22 -8.47
N GLY A 226 -20.98 -1.60 -7.39
CA GLY A 226 -21.33 -1.89 -6.00
C GLY A 226 -20.61 -3.08 -5.37
N SER A 227 -19.78 -3.82 -6.13
CA SER A 227 -19.12 -5.02 -5.61
C SER A 227 -18.02 -4.74 -4.59
N SER A 228 -17.39 -3.57 -4.62
CA SER A 228 -16.28 -3.25 -3.72
C SER A 228 -16.66 -3.33 -2.23
N GLN A 229 -17.92 -3.04 -1.90
CA GLN A 229 -18.46 -3.08 -0.54
C GLN A 229 -18.63 -4.51 0.01
N ARG A 230 -18.60 -5.52 -0.85
CA ARG A 230 -18.74 -6.95 -0.49
C ARG A 230 -17.40 -7.66 -0.34
N LEU A 231 -16.32 -7.00 -0.72
CA LEU A 231 -14.97 -7.56 -0.70
C LEU A 231 -14.22 -7.10 0.55
N ASP A 232 -13.25 -7.90 0.99
CA ASP A 232 -12.29 -7.46 1.99
C ASP A 232 -11.11 -6.68 1.37
N TYR A 233 -10.33 -6.03 2.23
CA TYR A 233 -9.19 -5.20 1.81
C TYR A 233 -8.18 -6.00 0.98
N ARG A 234 -7.91 -7.24 1.35
CA ARG A 234 -6.92 -8.08 0.69
C ARG A 234 -7.40 -8.50 -0.69
N GLN A 235 -8.65 -8.93 -0.79
CA GLN A 235 -9.28 -9.28 -2.06
C GLN A 235 -9.19 -8.11 -3.04
N LEU A 236 -9.57 -6.90 -2.62
CA LEU A 236 -9.50 -5.69 -3.47
C LEU A 236 -8.09 -5.42 -4.01
N VAL A 237 -7.07 -5.43 -3.15
CA VAL A 237 -5.68 -5.16 -3.55
C VAL A 237 -5.12 -6.25 -4.48
N GLU A 238 -5.60 -7.49 -4.35
CA GLU A 238 -5.17 -8.61 -5.20
C GLU A 238 -5.84 -8.60 -6.59
N ILE A 239 -6.97 -7.91 -6.79
CA ILE A 239 -7.68 -7.86 -8.08
C ILE A 239 -6.75 -7.47 -9.24
N PRO A 240 -6.08 -6.30 -9.23
CA PRO A 240 -5.31 -5.89 -10.41
C PRO A 240 -4.10 -6.79 -10.66
N LEU A 241 -3.50 -7.33 -9.59
CA LEU A 241 -2.36 -8.24 -9.65
C LEU A 241 -2.73 -9.58 -10.30
N ASN A 242 -3.89 -10.14 -9.98
CA ASN A 242 -4.36 -11.40 -10.55
C ASN A 242 -4.73 -11.22 -12.03
N LEU A 243 -5.31 -10.07 -12.38
CA LEU A 243 -5.78 -9.81 -13.72
C LEU A 243 -4.65 -9.52 -14.72
N ILE A 244 -3.59 -8.80 -14.32
CA ILE A 244 -2.55 -8.33 -15.26
C ILE A 244 -1.73 -9.45 -15.92
N HIS A 245 -1.57 -10.60 -15.27
CA HIS A 245 -0.70 -11.66 -15.77
C HIS A 245 -1.33 -12.42 -16.93
N MET A 246 -2.65 -12.59 -16.90
CA MET A 246 -3.42 -13.26 -17.95
C MET A 246 -4.01 -12.27 -18.96
N ALA A 247 -3.63 -11.00 -18.85
CA ALA A 247 -4.17 -9.89 -19.62
C ALA A 247 -3.58 -9.86 -21.04
N THR A 248 -4.44 -9.79 -22.06
CA THR A 248 -4.03 -9.32 -23.40
C THR A 248 -3.66 -7.84 -23.34
N ASP A 249 -3.05 -7.29 -24.38
CA ASP A 249 -2.62 -5.87 -24.36
C ASP A 249 -3.78 -4.89 -24.13
N SER A 250 -4.95 -5.16 -24.71
CA SER A 250 -6.17 -4.39 -24.45
C SER A 250 -6.67 -4.56 -23.00
N GLU A 251 -6.47 -5.73 -22.39
CA GLU A 251 -6.84 -5.97 -20.99
C GLU A 251 -5.92 -5.21 -20.03
N ARG A 252 -4.62 -5.14 -20.35
CA ARG A 252 -3.63 -4.37 -19.59
C ARG A 252 -3.96 -2.88 -19.62
N GLN A 253 -4.36 -2.36 -20.77
CA GLN A 253 -4.76 -0.97 -20.93
C GLN A 253 -5.83 -0.58 -19.92
N LEU A 254 -6.96 -1.30 -19.82
CA LEU A 254 -8.01 -1.00 -18.85
C LEU A 254 -7.49 -1.04 -17.39
N ILE A 255 -6.68 -2.05 -17.06
CA ILE A 255 -6.10 -2.17 -15.70
C ILE A 255 -5.27 -0.93 -15.38
N ILE A 256 -4.51 -0.40 -16.33
CA ILE A 256 -3.71 0.81 -16.15
C ILE A 256 -4.60 2.05 -16.03
N GLU A 257 -5.66 2.18 -16.84
CA GLU A 257 -6.59 3.32 -16.80
C GLU A 257 -7.17 3.49 -15.40
N MET A 258 -7.60 2.39 -14.77
CA MET A 258 -8.18 2.42 -13.41
C MET A 258 -7.17 2.78 -12.32
N ARG A 259 -5.87 2.77 -12.62
CA ARG A 259 -4.80 3.17 -11.69
C ARG A 259 -4.44 4.65 -11.79
N LEU A 260 -4.87 5.35 -12.84
CA LEU A 260 -4.47 6.75 -13.07
C LEU A 260 -5.01 7.71 -12.00
N ALA A 261 -6.31 7.65 -11.68
CA ALA A 261 -6.89 8.53 -10.65
C ALA A 261 -6.23 8.35 -9.27
N PRO A 262 -6.05 7.10 -8.77
CA PRO A 262 -5.29 6.87 -7.54
C PRO A 262 -3.85 7.39 -7.59
N THR A 263 -3.20 7.29 -8.75
CA THR A 263 -1.82 7.79 -8.97
C THR A 263 -1.76 9.31 -8.90
N ILE A 264 -2.75 10.01 -9.46
CA ILE A 264 -2.87 11.48 -9.35
C ILE A 264 -3.11 11.88 -7.90
N GLN A 265 -4.00 11.22 -7.18
CA GLN A 265 -4.24 11.49 -5.76
C GLN A 265 -2.96 11.36 -4.92
N TRP A 266 -2.17 10.31 -5.19
CA TRP A 266 -0.86 10.14 -4.56
C TRP A 266 0.12 11.25 -4.94
N ALA A 267 0.17 11.64 -6.22
CA ALA A 267 1.05 12.71 -6.69
C ALA A 267 0.70 14.07 -6.08
N ILE A 268 -0.59 14.38 -5.89
CA ILE A 268 -1.05 15.58 -5.17
C ILE A 268 -0.58 15.53 -3.72
N ALA A 269 -0.81 14.40 -3.02
CA ALA A 269 -0.44 14.25 -1.62
C ALA A 269 1.09 14.31 -1.36
N ASN A 270 1.89 14.00 -2.38
CA ASN A 270 3.35 14.11 -2.35
C ASN A 270 3.89 15.41 -2.97
N ASN A 271 3.01 16.38 -3.29
CA ASN A 271 3.37 17.66 -3.90
C ASN A 271 4.18 17.53 -5.20
N ILE A 272 3.92 16.47 -5.97
CA ILE A 272 4.45 16.27 -7.32
C ILE A 272 3.60 17.03 -8.33
N LEU A 273 2.28 17.08 -8.10
CA LEU A 273 1.33 17.83 -8.92
C LEU A 273 0.48 18.77 -8.06
N PRO A 274 0.08 19.94 -8.59
CA PRO A 274 -0.91 20.78 -7.93
C PRO A 274 -2.30 20.15 -7.99
N MET A 275 -3.17 20.51 -7.05
CA MET A 275 -4.57 20.07 -7.04
C MET A 275 -5.37 20.81 -8.13
N LYS A 276 -6.05 20.03 -8.99
CA LYS A 276 -6.94 20.52 -10.06
C LYS A 276 -8.18 19.64 -10.14
N ALA A 277 -9.18 20.04 -10.94
CA ALA A 277 -10.22 19.10 -11.35
C ALA A 277 -9.60 17.96 -12.15
N LEU A 278 -10.17 16.78 -12.01
CA LEU A 278 -9.59 15.54 -12.52
C LEU A 278 -9.52 15.52 -14.05
N ALA A 279 -10.46 16.19 -14.72
CA ALA A 279 -10.49 16.37 -16.16
C ALA A 279 -9.43 17.36 -16.70
N ASP A 280 -8.85 18.20 -15.83
CA ASP A 280 -7.94 19.29 -16.20
C ASP A 280 -6.47 18.87 -16.21
N TYR A 281 -6.15 17.65 -15.76
CA TYR A 281 -4.78 17.13 -15.82
C TYR A 281 -4.35 16.82 -17.25
N SER A 282 -3.18 17.36 -17.63
CA SER A 282 -2.61 17.10 -18.94
C SER A 282 -1.97 15.71 -19.04
N VAL A 283 -1.78 15.25 -20.27
CA VAL A 283 -1.02 14.02 -20.59
C VAL A 283 0.36 14.02 -19.91
N THR A 284 1.08 15.13 -19.96
CA THR A 284 2.43 15.24 -19.39
C THR A 284 2.43 15.22 -17.87
N GLU A 285 1.40 15.78 -17.24
CA GLU A 285 1.22 15.73 -15.78
C GLU A 285 0.95 14.30 -15.32
N ILE A 286 0.12 13.55 -16.05
CA ILE A 286 -0.16 12.14 -15.79
C ILE A 286 1.12 11.29 -15.93
N GLU A 287 1.91 11.50 -16.99
CA GLU A 287 3.20 10.82 -17.16
C GLU A 287 4.16 11.12 -16.00
N THR A 288 4.18 12.37 -15.54
CA THR A 288 5.01 12.80 -14.40
C THR A 288 4.59 12.08 -13.12
N ALA A 289 3.28 12.02 -12.83
CA ALA A 289 2.74 11.30 -11.68
C ALA A 289 3.05 9.80 -11.73
N SER A 290 2.81 9.15 -12.88
CA SER A 290 3.09 7.72 -13.06
C SER A 290 4.57 7.39 -12.90
N LYS A 291 5.47 8.21 -13.48
CA LYS A 291 6.92 8.03 -13.34
C LYS A 291 7.38 8.18 -11.89
N ALA A 292 6.89 9.21 -11.20
CA ALA A 292 7.24 9.43 -9.80
C ALA A 292 6.75 8.30 -8.89
N LEU A 293 5.55 7.76 -9.14
CA LEU A 293 5.03 6.61 -8.42
C LEU A 293 5.88 5.35 -8.68
N ASP A 294 6.25 5.08 -9.93
CA ASP A 294 7.12 3.94 -10.28
C ASP A 294 8.49 4.05 -9.59
N GLU A 295 9.12 5.22 -9.64
CA GLU A 295 10.40 5.48 -8.96
C GLU A 295 10.30 5.27 -7.45
N HIS A 296 9.21 5.75 -6.85
CA HIS A 296 8.94 5.55 -5.43
C HIS A 296 8.76 4.07 -5.08
N GLN A 297 7.97 3.32 -5.86
CA GLN A 297 7.77 1.89 -5.66
C GLN A 297 9.06 1.09 -5.84
N PHE A 298 9.87 1.43 -6.85
CA PHE A 298 11.17 0.80 -7.10
C PHE A 298 12.15 1.06 -5.96
N LYS A 299 12.29 2.31 -5.49
CA LYS A 299 13.16 2.66 -4.37
C LYS A 299 12.79 1.89 -3.10
N LEU A 300 11.50 1.75 -2.81
CA LEU A 300 11.03 1.01 -1.64
C LEU A 300 11.32 -0.48 -1.75
N ALA A 301 11.09 -1.08 -2.92
CA ALA A 301 11.41 -2.48 -3.16
C ALA A 301 12.92 -2.76 -3.04
N ALA A 302 13.75 -1.92 -3.65
CA ALA A 302 15.20 -2.01 -3.56
C ALA A 302 15.69 -1.84 -2.12
N ALA A 303 15.12 -0.90 -1.36
CA ALA A 303 15.43 -0.72 0.05
C ALA A 303 15.10 -1.97 0.87
N ILE A 304 13.93 -2.57 0.67
CA ILE A 304 13.55 -3.82 1.35
C ILE A 304 14.52 -4.95 0.99
N GLU A 305 14.84 -5.13 -0.29
CA GLU A 305 15.81 -6.15 -0.74
C GLU A 305 17.17 -5.99 -0.06
N VAL A 306 17.69 -4.76 0.00
CA VAL A 306 18.95 -4.43 0.69
C VAL A 306 18.88 -4.78 2.17
N LEU A 307 17.77 -4.44 2.86
CA LEU A 307 17.60 -4.71 4.29
C LEU A 307 17.51 -6.22 4.61
N LEU A 308 17.04 -7.02 3.66
CA LEU A 308 16.93 -8.48 3.81
C LEU A 308 18.20 -9.23 3.36
N ARG A 309 19.18 -8.52 2.77
CA ARG A 309 20.43 -9.11 2.30
C ARG A 309 21.24 -9.63 3.49
N LYS A 310 21.77 -10.85 3.36
CA LYS A 310 22.74 -11.40 4.32
C LYS A 310 23.98 -10.51 4.36
N ALA A 311 24.46 -10.20 5.56
CA ALA A 311 25.70 -9.46 5.73
C ALA A 311 26.89 -10.27 5.15
N PRO A 312 27.89 -9.60 4.54
CA PRO A 312 29.07 -10.28 4.01
C PRO A 312 29.76 -11.12 5.08
N ASP A 313 30.30 -12.25 4.66
CA ASP A 313 30.97 -13.22 5.51
C ASP A 313 32.38 -13.46 4.98
N ARG A 314 33.40 -13.33 5.84
CA ARG A 314 34.80 -13.42 5.41
C ARG A 314 35.15 -14.80 4.89
N LEU A 315 34.60 -15.86 5.49
CA LEU A 315 34.89 -17.23 5.09
C LEU A 315 34.22 -17.53 3.74
N GLU A 316 32.98 -17.08 3.53
CA GLU A 316 32.30 -17.25 2.24
C GLU A 316 33.01 -16.49 1.11
N ILE A 317 33.48 -15.25 1.37
CA ILE A 317 34.28 -14.48 0.41
C ILE A 317 35.59 -15.21 0.10
N GLY A 318 36.25 -15.72 1.14
CA GLY A 318 37.47 -16.50 1.04
C GLY A 318 37.30 -17.75 0.18
N LEU A 319 36.31 -18.58 0.50
CA LEU A 319 36.01 -19.82 -0.22
C LEU A 319 35.60 -19.54 -1.67
N ALA A 320 34.77 -18.53 -1.90
CA ALA A 320 34.37 -18.13 -3.26
C ALA A 320 35.59 -17.71 -4.09
N LYS A 321 36.49 -16.90 -3.52
CA LYS A 321 37.70 -16.45 -4.22
C LYS A 321 38.69 -17.60 -4.43
N PHE A 322 38.82 -18.49 -3.46
CA PHE A 322 39.66 -19.69 -3.54
C PHE A 322 39.20 -20.60 -4.69
N ASN A 323 37.90 -20.84 -4.79
CA ASN A 323 37.30 -21.64 -5.88
C ASN A 323 37.42 -20.94 -7.25
N GLU A 324 37.27 -19.61 -7.30
CA GLU A 324 37.44 -18.83 -8.53
C GLU A 324 38.87 -18.96 -9.08
N VAL A 325 39.88 -18.86 -8.20
CA VAL A 325 41.29 -18.89 -8.59
C VAL A 325 41.75 -20.30 -8.96
N LEU A 326 41.37 -21.31 -8.17
CA LEU A 326 41.91 -22.67 -8.30
C LEU A 326 41.04 -23.61 -9.16
N GLY A 327 39.83 -23.19 -9.54
CA GLY A 327 38.95 -23.95 -10.42
C GLY A 327 38.72 -25.39 -9.95
N TYR A 328 38.98 -26.36 -10.83
CA TYR A 328 38.81 -27.79 -10.53
C TYR A 328 39.69 -28.29 -9.37
N ASN A 329 40.83 -27.64 -9.12
CA ASN A 329 41.80 -28.06 -8.11
C ASN A 329 41.44 -27.57 -6.70
N ALA A 330 40.50 -26.63 -6.58
CA ALA A 330 40.10 -26.04 -5.30
C ALA A 330 39.69 -27.07 -4.25
N ARG A 331 38.91 -28.10 -4.65
CA ARG A 331 38.41 -29.14 -3.72
C ARG A 331 39.54 -29.98 -3.11
N VAL A 332 40.60 -30.22 -3.86
CA VAL A 332 41.78 -30.96 -3.39
C VAL A 332 42.63 -30.05 -2.51
N LEU A 333 42.84 -28.81 -2.96
CA LEU A 333 43.72 -27.84 -2.30
C LEU A 333 43.12 -27.24 -1.02
N GLU A 334 41.80 -27.20 -0.88
CA GLU A 334 41.12 -26.78 0.36
C GLU A 334 41.54 -27.65 1.55
N GLN A 335 41.72 -28.94 1.31
CA GLN A 335 42.11 -29.93 2.33
C GLN A 335 43.63 -30.05 2.49
N LEU A 336 44.41 -29.32 1.67
CA LEU A 336 45.87 -29.35 1.75
C LEU A 336 46.33 -28.79 3.09
N ILE A 337 47.13 -29.58 3.80
CA ILE A 337 47.73 -29.17 5.07
C ILE A 337 49.06 -28.49 4.77
N MET A 338 49.27 -27.33 5.37
CA MET A 338 50.45 -26.49 5.27
C MET A 338 51.19 -26.45 6.61
N ARG A 339 52.52 -26.34 6.58
CA ARG A 339 53.39 -26.16 7.77
C ARG A 339 54.29 -24.93 7.60
N PRO A 340 54.74 -24.27 8.69
CA PRO A 340 55.73 -23.21 8.61
C PRO A 340 57.03 -23.68 7.95
N THR A 341 57.66 -22.80 7.17
CA THR A 341 58.93 -23.09 6.47
C THR A 341 60.14 -23.20 7.41
N THR A 342 60.03 -22.74 8.66
CA THR A 342 61.13 -22.78 9.63
C THR A 342 60.75 -23.52 10.92
N LEU A 343 61.67 -24.37 11.40
CA LEU A 343 61.52 -25.12 12.67
C LEU A 343 61.22 -24.21 13.87
N GLY A 344 61.82 -23.01 13.91
CA GLY A 344 61.56 -22.04 14.98
C GLY A 344 60.12 -21.55 15.00
N LYS A 345 59.53 -21.31 13.82
CA LYS A 345 58.11 -20.93 13.68
C LYS A 345 57.19 -22.11 13.96
N GLU A 346 57.54 -23.32 13.49
CA GLU A 346 56.79 -24.54 13.80
C GLU A 346 56.71 -24.76 15.32
N LEU A 347 57.82 -24.57 16.03
CA LEU A 347 57.86 -24.65 17.50
C LEU A 347 57.08 -23.50 18.16
N GLU A 348 57.21 -22.27 17.66
CA GLU A 348 56.45 -21.10 18.16
C GLU A 348 54.94 -21.34 18.06
N TYR A 349 54.43 -21.74 16.88
CA TYR A 349 53.02 -22.08 16.70
C TYR A 349 52.61 -23.28 17.56
N SER A 350 53.53 -24.24 17.75
CA SER A 350 53.26 -25.40 18.59
C SER A 350 53.03 -25.06 20.06
N LEU A 351 53.83 -24.13 20.59
CA LEU A 351 53.73 -23.66 21.97
C LEU A 351 52.47 -22.83 22.24
N ARG A 352 51.81 -22.32 21.19
CA ARG A 352 50.58 -21.53 21.29
C ARG A 352 49.30 -22.34 21.08
N ASN A 353 49.40 -23.59 20.62
CA ASN A 353 48.24 -24.45 20.41
C ASN A 353 47.70 -25.00 21.74
N PRO A 354 46.41 -24.81 22.08
CA PRO A 354 45.85 -25.31 23.34
C PRO A 354 45.64 -26.83 23.40
N ASP A 355 45.72 -27.55 22.28
CA ASP A 355 45.65 -29.03 22.27
C ASP A 355 47.06 -29.64 22.10
N PRO A 356 47.64 -30.23 23.16
CA PRO A 356 48.95 -30.88 23.11
C PRO A 356 48.95 -32.21 22.31
N SER A 357 47.78 -32.73 21.93
CA SER A 357 47.64 -33.98 21.15
C SER A 357 47.57 -33.76 19.63
N ALA A 358 47.21 -32.54 19.19
CA ALA A 358 47.29 -32.14 17.79
C ALA A 358 48.72 -31.74 17.43
N ARG A 359 49.31 -32.32 16.37
CA ARG A 359 50.64 -31.89 15.85
C ARG A 359 50.53 -30.43 15.42
N ALA A 360 51.04 -29.56 16.27
CA ALA A 360 50.75 -28.14 16.26
C ALA A 360 51.62 -27.39 15.22
N GLY A 361 51.09 -26.29 14.67
CA GLY A 361 51.71 -25.57 13.55
C GLY A 361 51.33 -26.10 12.16
N ARG A 362 50.17 -26.76 12.02
CA ARG A 362 49.66 -27.21 10.72
C ARG A 362 48.28 -26.61 10.48
N PHE A 363 48.09 -26.05 9.29
CA PHE A 363 46.86 -25.33 8.93
C PHE A 363 46.39 -25.75 7.55
N TYR A 364 45.08 -25.71 7.30
CA TYR A 364 44.57 -25.87 5.94
C TYR A 364 45.01 -24.70 5.06
N LEU A 365 45.28 -24.95 3.78
CA LEU A 365 45.64 -23.89 2.83
C LEU A 365 44.53 -22.84 2.74
N LEU A 366 43.26 -23.25 2.77
CA LEU A 366 42.12 -22.32 2.82
C LEU A 366 42.16 -21.42 4.07
N ASP A 367 42.51 -21.97 5.24
CA ASP A 367 42.64 -21.18 6.48
C ASP A 367 43.73 -20.11 6.31
N LEU A 368 44.91 -20.48 5.84
CA LEU A 368 46.01 -19.53 5.60
C LEU A 368 45.70 -18.52 4.50
N PHE A 369 44.93 -18.91 3.49
CA PHE A 369 44.48 -18.00 2.44
C PHE A 369 43.52 -16.94 3.00
N VAL A 370 42.52 -17.37 3.78
CA VAL A 370 41.54 -16.47 4.40
C VAL A 370 42.16 -15.58 5.48
N ALA A 371 43.08 -16.12 6.27
CA ALA A 371 43.79 -15.37 7.30
C ALA A 371 44.76 -14.33 6.71
N GLY A 372 45.22 -14.52 5.48
CA GLY A 372 46.13 -13.61 4.78
C GLY A 372 47.62 -13.99 4.72
N PRO A 373 48.16 -14.98 5.46
CA PRO A 373 49.55 -15.42 5.27
C PRO A 373 49.95 -15.77 3.84
N MET A 374 49.01 -16.27 3.01
CA MET A 374 49.29 -16.60 1.60
C MET A 374 49.46 -15.38 0.68
N LYS A 375 49.15 -14.17 1.16
CA LYS A 375 49.29 -12.92 0.38
C LYS A 375 50.72 -12.69 -0.10
N GLU A 376 51.70 -13.08 0.71
CA GLU A 376 53.13 -12.95 0.38
C GLU A 376 53.66 -14.19 -0.37
N GLY A 377 52.80 -15.15 -0.72
CA GLY A 377 53.17 -16.43 -1.31
C GLY A 377 53.43 -17.52 -0.26
N VAL A 378 54.20 -18.54 -0.65
CA VAL A 378 54.54 -19.72 0.19
C VAL A 378 55.76 -19.51 1.09
N ASP A 379 56.35 -18.31 1.13
CA ASP A 379 57.58 -18.02 1.89
C ASP A 379 57.49 -18.35 3.39
N LYS A 380 56.28 -18.24 3.94
CA LYS A 380 55.99 -18.50 5.37
C LYS A 380 55.46 -19.90 5.64
N PHE A 381 54.87 -20.55 4.64
CA PHE A 381 54.18 -21.84 4.78
C PHE A 381 54.35 -22.70 3.53
N GLU A 382 54.76 -23.94 3.72
CA GLU A 382 54.93 -24.94 2.66
C GLU A 382 53.97 -26.13 2.83
N PRO A 383 53.62 -26.85 1.75
CA PRO A 383 52.80 -28.05 1.82
C PRO A 383 53.40 -29.13 2.74
N HIS A 384 52.59 -29.68 3.64
CA HIS A 384 52.99 -30.82 4.47
C HIS A 384 52.68 -32.14 3.76
N LEU A 385 53.65 -32.61 2.98
CA LEU A 385 53.53 -33.84 2.19
C LEU A 385 54.16 -35.03 2.94
N LYS A 386 53.55 -36.22 2.83
CA LYS A 386 54.11 -37.47 3.39
C LYS A 386 54.91 -38.27 2.36
N TYR A 387 54.57 -38.13 1.08
CA TYR A 387 55.17 -38.82 -0.07
C TYR A 387 55.03 -37.92 -1.32
N ASP A 388 55.92 -38.09 -2.30
CA ASP A 388 55.80 -37.56 -3.67
C ASP A 388 55.88 -36.02 -3.83
N GLU A 389 56.90 -35.40 -3.21
CA GLU A 389 57.11 -33.94 -3.27
C GLU A 389 57.20 -33.40 -4.71
N ASP A 390 57.87 -34.13 -5.61
CA ASP A 390 58.07 -33.73 -7.01
C ASP A 390 56.72 -33.67 -7.76
N PHE A 391 55.85 -34.66 -7.59
CA PHE A 391 54.52 -34.68 -8.22
C PHE A 391 53.65 -33.50 -7.76
N TRP A 392 53.68 -33.20 -6.45
CA TRP A 392 52.92 -32.07 -5.89
C TRP A 392 53.47 -30.72 -6.34
N ALA A 393 54.79 -30.58 -6.41
CA ALA A 393 55.45 -29.39 -6.93
C ALA A 393 55.08 -29.16 -8.41
N ASP A 394 55.14 -30.20 -9.24
CA ASP A 394 54.84 -30.11 -10.67
C ASP A 394 53.34 -29.89 -10.95
N THR A 395 52.45 -30.40 -10.10
CA THR A 395 50.99 -30.38 -10.35
C THR A 395 50.30 -29.15 -9.77
N TYR A 396 50.68 -28.68 -8.57
CA TYR A 396 49.90 -27.68 -7.83
C TYR A 396 50.70 -26.44 -7.39
N ALA A 397 52.02 -26.39 -7.53
CA ALA A 397 52.78 -25.20 -7.11
C ALA A 397 52.36 -23.94 -7.87
N SER A 398 52.09 -24.06 -9.17
CA SER A 398 51.56 -22.96 -9.98
C SER A 398 50.16 -22.52 -9.53
N ASP A 399 49.36 -23.41 -8.96
CA ASP A 399 48.02 -23.08 -8.44
C ASP A 399 48.12 -22.33 -7.11
N ILE A 400 48.98 -22.78 -6.20
CA ILE A 400 49.18 -22.13 -4.91
C ILE A 400 49.79 -20.73 -5.08
N GLU A 401 50.71 -20.54 -6.03
CA GLU A 401 51.29 -19.22 -6.31
C GLU A 401 50.24 -18.22 -6.83
N GLN A 402 49.16 -18.68 -7.49
CA GLN A 402 48.05 -17.81 -7.90
C GLN A 402 47.26 -17.21 -6.73
N LEU A 403 47.42 -17.74 -5.51
CA LEU A 403 46.81 -17.18 -4.30
C LEU A 403 47.55 -15.94 -3.76
N LYS A 404 48.75 -15.67 -4.27
CA LYS A 404 49.57 -14.51 -3.90
C LYS A 404 48.90 -13.20 -4.27
N ASP A 405 49.23 -12.14 -3.53
CA ASP A 405 48.71 -10.77 -3.68
C ASP A 405 47.19 -10.63 -3.46
N ILE A 406 46.47 -11.71 -3.11
CA ILE A 406 45.05 -11.67 -2.77
C ILE A 406 44.88 -11.45 -1.26
N ASP A 407 44.20 -10.37 -0.90
CA ASP A 407 43.93 -10.01 0.50
C ASP A 407 42.45 -10.17 0.84
N ILE A 408 42.08 -11.34 1.37
CA ILE A 408 40.70 -11.64 1.76
C ILE A 408 40.20 -10.71 2.87
N ASN A 409 41.08 -10.25 3.77
CA ASN A 409 40.70 -9.31 4.81
C ASN A 409 40.31 -7.94 4.24
N GLU A 410 41.05 -7.46 3.24
CA GLU A 410 40.71 -6.20 2.56
C GLU A 410 39.43 -6.34 1.71
N MET A 411 39.27 -7.46 1.00
CA MET A 411 38.03 -7.77 0.28
C MET A 411 36.83 -7.79 1.22
N TYR A 412 36.96 -8.43 2.38
CA TYR A 412 35.93 -8.46 3.41
C TYR A 412 35.62 -7.06 3.98
N ARG A 413 36.65 -6.27 4.32
CA ARG A 413 36.47 -4.88 4.79
C ARG A 413 35.70 -4.04 3.78
N LYS A 414 36.08 -4.10 2.50
CA LYS A 414 35.42 -3.37 1.42
C LYS A 414 33.98 -3.84 1.23
N ALA A 415 33.75 -5.15 1.13
CA ALA A 415 32.42 -5.72 0.97
C ALA A 415 31.48 -5.34 2.13
N PHE A 416 31.98 -5.36 3.36
CA PHE A 416 31.21 -4.96 4.54
C PHE A 416 30.92 -3.46 4.56
N ALA A 417 31.89 -2.61 4.18
CA ALA A 417 31.69 -1.17 4.08
C ALA A 417 30.63 -0.81 3.03
N ASP A 418 30.63 -1.51 1.89
CA ASP A 418 29.62 -1.36 0.83
C ASP A 418 28.24 -1.81 1.32
N TYR A 419 28.16 -2.99 1.94
CA TYR A 419 26.94 -3.49 2.58
C TYR A 419 26.35 -2.50 3.60
N ARG A 420 27.19 -1.97 4.49
CA ARG A 420 26.77 -0.99 5.50
C ARG A 420 26.17 0.25 4.85
N ARG A 421 26.84 0.80 3.83
CA ARG A 421 26.40 2.01 3.13
C ARG A 421 25.07 1.82 2.42
N ASP A 422 24.89 0.67 1.76
CA ASP A 422 23.62 0.29 1.14
C ASP A 422 22.51 0.20 2.19
N VAL A 423 22.77 -0.52 3.29
CA VAL A 423 21.80 -0.73 4.37
C VAL A 423 21.44 0.57 5.09
N GLU A 424 22.40 1.47 5.33
CA GLU A 424 22.15 2.80 5.89
C GLU A 424 21.19 3.60 5.00
N THR A 425 21.44 3.60 3.69
CA THR A 425 20.60 4.30 2.70
C THR A 425 19.19 3.73 2.67
N ALA A 426 19.06 2.40 2.64
CA ALA A 426 17.78 1.72 2.66
C ALA A 426 17.01 1.98 3.96
N TYR A 427 17.67 1.91 5.11
CA TYR A 427 17.06 2.15 6.42
C TYR A 427 16.60 3.60 6.58
N ALA A 428 17.40 4.58 6.12
CA ALA A 428 17.03 5.98 6.09
C ALA A 428 15.76 6.21 5.26
N PHE A 429 15.66 5.56 4.10
CA PHE A 429 14.47 5.63 3.25
C PHE A 429 13.22 5.05 3.93
N ILE A 430 13.34 3.91 4.63
CA ILE A 430 12.19 3.36 5.40
C ILE A 430 11.74 4.33 6.49
N ILE A 431 12.66 4.99 7.20
CA ILE A 431 12.31 5.99 8.21
C ILE A 431 11.58 7.18 7.58
N GLU A 432 12.08 7.71 6.46
CA GLU A 432 11.42 8.78 5.70
C GLU A 432 9.98 8.39 5.34
N MET A 433 9.79 7.16 4.85
CA MET A 433 8.49 6.60 4.48
C MET A 433 7.52 6.46 5.65
N LEU A 434 8.02 6.19 6.85
CA LEU A 434 7.20 6.07 8.03
C LEU A 434 6.79 7.44 8.58
N LEU A 435 7.71 8.41 8.57
CA LEU A 435 7.43 9.78 8.99
C LEU A 435 6.51 10.51 8.00
N SER A 436 6.59 10.18 6.70
CA SER A 436 5.68 10.73 5.69
C SER A 436 4.24 10.29 5.90
N GLY A 437 4.02 9.11 6.49
CA GLY A 437 2.69 8.58 6.82
C GLY A 437 2.03 9.19 8.06
N LEU A 438 2.67 10.14 8.75
CA LEU A 438 2.11 10.79 9.95
C LEU A 438 0.87 11.65 9.62
N PRO A 439 -0.04 11.88 10.59
CA PRO A 439 -1.16 12.80 10.42
C PRO A 439 -0.71 14.22 10.06
N PHE A 440 -1.53 14.95 9.31
CA PHE A 440 -1.19 16.30 8.80
C PHE A 440 -0.65 17.27 9.86
N GLN A 441 -1.35 17.42 10.99
CA GLN A 441 -0.94 18.33 12.07
C GLN A 441 0.43 17.96 12.66
N ASP A 442 0.73 16.67 12.72
CA ASP A 442 2.00 16.19 13.25
C ASP A 442 3.11 16.31 12.21
N ARG A 443 2.81 16.14 10.91
CA ARG A 443 3.77 16.44 9.83
C ARG A 443 4.17 17.91 9.82
N LEU A 444 3.24 18.84 10.05
CA LEU A 444 3.59 20.26 10.20
C LEU A 444 4.58 20.47 11.35
N ALA A 445 4.37 19.79 12.48
CA ALA A 445 5.30 19.88 13.61
C ALA A 445 6.66 19.22 13.31
N VAL A 446 6.70 18.13 12.53
CA VAL A 446 7.96 17.50 12.09
C VAL A 446 8.70 18.39 11.09
N GLU A 447 7.98 19.04 10.17
CA GLU A 447 8.54 19.86 9.10
C GLU A 447 9.01 21.24 9.59
N PHE A 448 8.24 21.87 10.48
CA PHE A 448 8.47 23.26 10.90
C PHE A 448 8.82 23.41 12.37
N GLY A 449 8.66 22.37 13.19
CA GLY A 449 8.96 22.40 14.61
C GLY A 449 10.43 22.13 14.95
N ARG A 450 10.71 22.15 16.25
CA ARG A 450 11.95 21.61 16.80
C ARG A 450 11.75 20.12 17.08
N LEU A 451 12.71 19.31 16.64
CA LEU A 451 12.73 17.88 16.91
C LEU A 451 13.92 17.53 17.79
N ASP A 452 13.71 16.66 18.77
CA ASP A 452 14.77 16.05 19.55
C ASP A 452 14.68 14.52 19.40
N PHE A 453 15.83 13.88 19.17
CA PHE A 453 15.91 12.44 18.89
C PHE A 453 16.55 11.72 20.07
N TYR A 454 15.89 10.65 20.54
CA TYR A 454 16.34 9.86 21.66
C TYR A 454 16.43 8.39 21.29
N LEU A 455 17.52 7.75 21.73
CA LEU A 455 17.67 6.30 21.76
C LEU A 455 17.47 5.80 23.19
N LEU A 456 17.19 4.51 23.32
CA LEU A 456 17.09 3.86 24.62
C LEU A 456 18.18 2.80 24.78
N ARG A 457 18.69 2.63 25.99
CA ARG A 457 19.60 1.54 26.36
C ARG A 457 19.32 1.02 27.75
N ARG A 458 19.81 -0.17 28.08
CA ARG A 458 19.90 -0.65 29.46
C ARG A 458 21.11 -0.03 30.19
N GLU A 459 21.05 -0.08 31.51
CA GLU A 459 22.20 0.18 32.36
C GLU A 459 23.31 -0.84 32.06
N THR A 460 24.57 -0.39 32.02
CA THR A 460 25.72 -1.27 31.83
C THR A 460 26.13 -1.97 33.13
N GLY A 461 25.72 -1.43 34.29
CA GLY A 461 26.19 -1.87 35.61
C GLY A 461 27.62 -1.43 35.94
N ILE A 462 28.29 -0.73 35.03
CA ILE A 462 29.70 -0.33 35.16
C ILE A 462 29.76 1.12 35.67
N PRO A 463 30.73 1.47 36.54
CA PRO A 463 30.96 2.85 36.94
C PRO A 463 31.18 3.76 35.73
N MET A 464 30.65 4.97 35.77
CA MET A 464 30.69 5.93 34.64
C MET A 464 32.12 6.21 34.16
N GLU A 465 33.11 6.20 35.05
CA GLU A 465 34.53 6.41 34.73
C GLU A 465 35.16 5.26 33.94
N LEU A 466 34.61 4.05 34.09
CA LEU A 466 35.09 2.82 33.44
C LEU A 466 34.21 2.41 32.24
N GLU A 467 33.04 3.03 32.08
CA GLU A 467 32.06 2.71 31.04
C GLU A 467 32.57 3.14 29.65
N THR A 468 32.88 2.14 28.81
CA THR A 468 33.32 2.36 27.42
C THR A 468 32.15 2.51 26.45
N GLU A 469 32.37 3.17 25.31
CA GLU A 469 31.37 3.24 24.22
C GLU A 469 30.93 1.86 23.72
N ARG A 470 31.87 0.88 23.71
CA ARG A 470 31.58 -0.50 23.30
C ARG A 470 30.52 -1.13 24.19
N GLN A 471 30.66 -0.98 25.50
CA GLN A 471 29.70 -1.52 26.47
C GLN A 471 28.34 -0.84 26.34
N ARG A 472 28.31 0.49 26.17
CA ARG A 472 27.06 1.23 25.91
C ARG A 472 26.35 0.74 24.65
N ALA A 473 27.10 0.51 23.57
CA ALA A 473 26.57 0.09 22.28
C ALA A 473 26.00 -1.34 22.26
N LEU A 474 26.43 -2.21 23.19
CA LEU A 474 25.89 -3.56 23.39
C LEU A 474 24.56 -3.55 24.16
N CYS A 475 24.37 -2.57 25.05
CA CYS A 475 23.13 -2.42 25.82
C CYS A 475 22.07 -1.56 25.11
N GLN A 476 22.30 -1.12 23.87
CA GLN A 476 21.41 -0.21 23.13
C GLN A 476 20.23 -0.96 22.51
N GLY A 477 19.03 -0.40 22.67
CA GLY A 477 17.83 -0.83 21.97
C GLY A 477 17.83 -0.28 20.54
N ARG A 478 18.09 -1.15 19.56
CA ARG A 478 18.33 -0.77 18.15
C ARG A 478 17.11 -0.85 17.26
N GLN A 479 16.03 -1.47 17.72
CA GLN A 479 14.85 -1.71 16.89
C GLN A 479 13.92 -0.49 16.78
N GLY A 480 14.10 0.50 17.67
CA GLY A 480 13.32 1.73 17.64
C GLY A 480 14.04 2.94 18.23
N PHE A 481 13.42 4.09 18.08
CA PHE A 481 13.86 5.37 18.64
C PHE A 481 12.65 6.24 18.99
N ILE A 482 12.89 7.28 19.80
CA ILE A 482 11.87 8.26 20.18
C ILE A 482 12.16 9.59 19.49
N LEU A 483 11.13 10.14 18.86
CA LEU A 483 11.11 11.47 18.26
C LEU A 483 10.23 12.37 19.12
N VAL A 484 10.80 13.42 19.71
CA VAL A 484 10.05 14.43 20.46
C VAL A 484 9.88 15.67 19.60
N CYS A 485 8.63 16.05 19.33
CA CYS A 485 8.28 17.20 18.50
C CYS A 485 7.80 18.37 19.36
N ARG A 486 8.29 19.58 19.07
CA ARG A 486 7.82 20.84 19.67
C ARG A 486 7.44 21.83 18.58
N TYR A 487 6.17 22.21 18.55
CA TYR A 487 5.63 23.13 17.55
C TYR A 487 4.39 23.85 18.09
N ASN A 488 4.30 25.18 17.90
CA ASN A 488 3.17 26.02 18.34
C ASN A 488 2.73 25.80 19.81
N GLY A 489 3.69 25.70 20.73
CA GLY A 489 3.42 25.47 22.16
C GLY A 489 3.02 24.03 22.52
N ASN A 490 2.76 23.16 21.53
CA ASN A 490 2.47 21.76 21.73
C ASN A 490 3.77 20.93 21.73
N THR A 491 3.86 19.99 22.67
CA THR A 491 4.91 18.98 22.72
C THR A 491 4.26 17.60 22.70
N PHE A 492 4.68 16.74 21.77
CA PHE A 492 4.26 15.34 21.71
C PHE A 492 5.44 14.46 21.29
N ALA A 493 5.39 13.16 21.57
CA ALA A 493 6.42 12.21 21.19
C ALA A 493 5.90 11.16 20.22
N TYR A 494 6.83 10.49 19.55
CA TYR A 494 6.60 9.34 18.70
C TYR A 494 7.60 8.25 19.03
N GLU A 495 7.13 7.02 19.25
CA GLU A 495 7.97 5.84 19.16
C GLU A 495 7.95 5.33 17.73
N VAL A 496 9.13 5.15 17.14
CA VAL A 496 9.29 4.74 15.76
C VAL A 496 10.08 3.44 15.74
N PHE A 497 9.50 2.38 15.16
CA PHE A 497 10.11 1.06 14.98
C PHE A 497 10.19 0.72 13.49
N PRO A 498 11.28 1.10 12.79
CA PRO A 498 11.30 1.10 11.33
C PRO A 498 11.11 -0.28 10.69
N LEU A 499 11.78 -1.31 11.21
CA LEU A 499 11.68 -2.68 10.68
C LEU A 499 10.33 -3.35 10.97
N SER A 500 9.60 -2.86 11.98
CA SER A 500 8.24 -3.31 12.27
C SER A 500 7.18 -2.48 11.53
N GLY A 501 7.57 -1.37 10.90
CA GLY A 501 6.68 -0.44 10.22
C GLY A 501 5.75 0.32 11.18
N ILE A 502 6.13 0.47 12.46
CA ILE A 502 5.26 1.05 13.49
C ILE A 502 5.72 2.47 13.80
N VAL A 503 4.76 3.40 13.81
CA VAL A 503 4.93 4.77 14.29
C VAL A 503 3.79 5.08 15.24
N GLN A 504 4.11 5.18 16.52
CA GLN A 504 3.13 5.33 17.59
C GLN A 504 3.24 6.69 18.24
N ARG A 505 2.16 7.48 18.19
CA ARG A 505 2.07 8.76 18.89
C ARG A 505 1.99 8.51 20.39
N ARG A 506 2.79 9.24 21.16
CA ARG A 506 2.89 9.17 22.62
C ARG A 506 2.67 10.55 23.21
N THR A 507 1.55 10.72 23.91
CA THR A 507 1.19 11.98 24.60
C THR A 507 1.66 11.99 26.06
N ASP A 508 2.10 10.86 26.57
CA ASP A 508 2.50 10.62 27.96
C ASP A 508 4.02 10.74 28.19
N LEU A 509 4.81 10.81 27.12
CA LEU A 509 6.28 10.86 27.19
C LEU A 509 6.83 12.30 27.18
N HIS A 510 6.62 13.11 28.23
CA HIS A 510 7.17 14.47 28.31
C HIS A 510 7.64 14.93 29.70
N PRO A 511 8.82 15.59 29.82
CA PRO A 511 10.01 15.55 28.96
C PRO A 511 10.97 14.39 29.31
N LEU A 512 11.75 13.91 28.33
CA LEU A 512 12.78 12.88 28.54
C LEU A 512 14.11 13.51 28.97
N PRO A 513 14.70 13.11 30.12
CA PRO A 513 16.01 13.62 30.51
C PRO A 513 17.10 13.08 29.58
N PRO A 514 18.16 13.83 29.29
CA PRO A 514 19.30 13.30 28.55
C PRO A 514 20.17 12.43 29.47
N ASP A 515 20.56 11.26 28.98
CA ASP A 515 21.64 10.43 29.55
C ASP A 515 21.32 9.80 30.93
N GLY A 516 20.05 9.49 31.20
CA GLY A 516 19.61 8.87 32.46
C GLY A 516 19.87 9.74 33.69
N MET A 517 19.90 9.11 34.87
CA MET A 517 20.13 9.79 36.16
C MET A 517 21.39 9.26 36.84
N PRO A 518 22.32 10.12 37.30
CA PRO A 518 23.48 9.68 38.05
C PRO A 518 23.04 9.04 39.38
N LYS A 519 23.62 7.88 39.71
CA LYS A 519 23.33 7.12 40.94
C LYS A 519 24.64 6.72 41.62
N LEU A 520 24.77 7.04 42.90
CA LEU A 520 25.90 6.60 43.70
C LEU A 520 25.67 5.15 44.18
N VAL A 521 26.59 4.24 43.88
CA VAL A 521 26.60 2.85 44.35
C VAL A 521 27.99 2.53 44.87
N SER A 522 28.12 2.16 46.14
CA SER A 522 29.40 1.79 46.76
C SER A 522 30.53 2.82 46.53
N ASN A 523 30.24 4.12 46.73
CA ASN A 523 31.15 5.26 46.47
C ASN A 523 31.59 5.45 45.00
N GLN A 524 30.95 4.78 44.05
CA GLN A 524 31.19 4.96 42.63
C GLN A 524 29.95 5.51 41.94
N MET A 525 30.15 6.39 40.96
CA MET A 525 29.06 6.97 40.18
C MET A 525 28.67 6.03 39.04
N HIS A 526 27.42 5.59 39.03
CA HIS A 526 26.83 4.79 37.97
C HIS A 526 25.75 5.59 37.25
N ARG A 527 25.48 5.22 36.01
CA ARG A 527 24.35 5.78 35.26
C ARG A 527 23.11 4.93 35.47
N GLY A 528 22.17 5.45 36.25
CA GLY A 528 20.88 4.83 36.51
C GLY A 528 19.87 5.12 35.39
N GLY A 529 19.08 4.11 35.07
CA GLY A 529 17.91 4.20 34.23
C GLY A 529 16.73 4.81 34.97
N ILE A 530 15.85 5.41 34.18
CA ILE A 530 14.57 5.95 34.62
C ILE A 530 13.45 5.00 34.22
N ASP A 531 12.40 4.95 35.04
CA ASP A 531 11.20 4.19 34.73
C ASP A 531 10.40 5.01 33.70
N LEU A 532 10.30 4.48 32.47
CA LEU A 532 9.55 5.08 31.37
C LEU A 532 8.47 4.12 30.91
N ALA A 533 7.32 4.64 30.48
CA ALA A 533 6.19 3.88 29.95
C ALA A 533 6.48 3.28 28.56
N VAL A 534 7.61 2.58 28.40
CA VAL A 534 8.06 1.99 27.14
C VAL A 534 8.21 0.49 27.30
N ASP A 535 8.00 -0.27 26.23
CA ASP A 535 8.23 -1.72 26.20
C ASP A 535 9.64 -2.01 25.70
N TRP A 536 10.58 -2.22 26.62
CA TRP A 536 11.98 -2.48 26.27
C TRP A 536 12.15 -3.67 25.32
N THR A 537 11.32 -4.70 25.42
CA THR A 537 11.40 -5.86 24.53
C THR A 537 11.24 -5.48 23.06
N ALA A 538 10.43 -4.45 22.75
CA ALA A 538 10.27 -3.93 21.39
C ALA A 538 11.45 -3.08 20.89
N TYR A 539 12.28 -2.55 21.79
CA TYR A 539 13.52 -1.84 21.42
C TYR A 539 14.70 -2.80 21.26
N GLU A 540 14.71 -3.91 22.00
CA GLU A 540 15.74 -4.94 21.95
C GLU A 540 15.53 -5.94 20.81
N THR A 541 14.26 -6.27 20.52
CA THR A 541 13.86 -7.30 19.55
C THR A 541 12.82 -6.78 18.56
N LEU A 542 12.52 -7.54 17.50
CA LEU A 542 11.50 -7.18 16.50
C LEU A 542 10.04 -7.39 16.99
N ALA A 543 9.83 -7.53 18.31
CA ALA A 543 8.51 -7.68 18.90
C ALA A 543 7.63 -6.43 18.68
N GLN A 544 6.30 -6.60 18.69
CA GLN A 544 5.40 -5.45 18.67
C GLN A 544 5.39 -4.75 20.03
N PRO A 545 5.36 -3.41 20.07
CA PRO A 545 5.28 -2.67 21.32
C PRO A 545 3.94 -2.94 22.01
N ARG A 546 4.00 -3.34 23.29
CA ARG A 546 2.81 -3.51 24.13
C ARG A 546 2.47 -2.22 24.85
N LEU A 547 1.18 -1.95 24.98
CA LEU A 547 0.67 -0.80 25.73
C LEU A 547 0.77 -1.04 27.24
N ASN A 548 0.83 0.05 28.01
CA ASN A 548 0.82 0.06 29.48
C ASN A 548 1.97 -0.72 30.15
N ILE A 549 3.08 -0.92 29.45
CA ILE A 549 4.33 -1.46 30.01
C ILE A 549 5.23 -0.32 30.43
N THR A 550 5.89 -0.49 31.58
CA THR A 550 6.95 0.40 32.06
C THR A 550 8.26 -0.37 32.12
N SER A 551 9.33 0.23 31.61
CA SER A 551 10.68 -0.34 31.62
C SER A 551 11.67 0.65 32.20
N ARG A 552 12.63 0.14 32.99
CA ARG A 552 13.78 0.92 33.44
C ARG A 552 14.80 1.02 32.31
N VAL A 553 15.02 2.24 31.79
CA VAL A 553 15.89 2.50 30.64
C VAL A 553 16.71 3.77 30.82
N VAL A 554 17.85 3.84 30.15
CA VAL A 554 18.66 5.05 30.02
C VAL A 554 18.37 5.67 28.65
N THR A 555 17.94 6.93 28.66
CA THR A 555 17.70 7.75 27.47
C THR A 555 19.00 8.34 26.94
N VAL A 556 19.20 8.35 25.62
CA VAL A 556 20.39 8.91 24.98
C VAL A 556 19.95 9.93 23.93
N HIS A 557 20.21 11.21 24.16
CA HIS A 557 19.94 12.27 23.18
C HIS A 557 21.02 12.24 22.09
N ILE A 558 20.61 12.06 20.84
CA ILE A 558 21.54 11.92 19.70
C ILE A 558 21.59 13.14 18.78
N GLY A 559 20.76 14.14 19.06
CA GLY A 559 20.72 15.38 18.31
C GLY A 559 19.35 16.02 18.26
N HIS A 560 19.27 17.13 17.53
CA HIS A 560 18.05 17.88 17.32
C HIS A 560 17.99 18.40 15.88
N ALA A 561 16.78 18.62 15.37
CA ALA A 561 16.54 19.37 14.14
C ALA A 561 15.84 20.69 14.50
N LEU A 562 16.42 21.81 14.08
CA LEU A 562 15.87 23.13 14.33
C LEU A 562 14.77 23.48 13.31
N PRO A 563 13.83 24.37 13.66
CA PRO A 563 12.83 24.90 12.72
C PRO A 563 13.47 25.42 11.42
N THR A 564 12.83 25.15 10.29
CA THR A 564 13.15 25.87 9.03
C THR A 564 12.57 27.28 9.16
N VAL A 565 13.28 28.32 8.67
CA VAL A 565 12.91 29.74 8.87
C VAL A 565 11.42 30.01 8.61
N VAL A 566 10.80 30.77 9.53
CA VAL A 566 9.37 31.08 9.61
C VAL A 566 8.90 31.83 8.36
N HIS A 567 8.42 31.08 7.37
CA HIS A 567 7.30 31.54 6.56
C HIS A 567 6.00 31.18 7.30
N PRO A 568 4.87 31.90 7.10
CA PRO A 568 3.58 31.41 7.59
C PRO A 568 3.46 29.96 7.15
N ALA A 569 3.17 29.06 8.10
CA ALA A 569 3.11 27.63 7.83
C ALA A 569 2.27 27.43 6.56
N PRO A 570 2.83 26.79 5.51
CA PRO A 570 2.08 26.60 4.29
C PRO A 570 0.78 25.86 4.65
N SER A 571 -0.30 26.16 3.93
CA SER A 571 -1.58 25.45 4.07
C SER A 571 -1.50 23.96 3.72
N VAL A 572 -0.30 23.47 3.39
CA VAL A 572 -0.01 22.16 2.85
C VAL A 572 1.31 21.63 3.43
N SER A 573 1.31 20.35 3.83
CA SER A 573 2.50 19.59 4.22
C SER A 573 2.51 18.30 3.40
N PRO A 574 3.35 18.20 2.35
CA PRO A 574 3.44 16.97 1.56
C PRO A 574 3.79 15.78 2.43
N LEU A 575 3.53 14.58 1.92
CA LEU A 575 3.92 13.35 2.58
C LEU A 575 5.46 13.27 2.69
N SER A 576 6.22 13.39 1.59
CA SER A 576 7.70 13.42 1.64
C SER A 576 8.26 14.85 1.59
N SER A 577 9.42 15.07 2.22
CA SER A 577 10.17 16.33 2.19
C SER A 577 11.68 16.09 2.32
N THR A 578 12.50 17.06 1.91
CA THR A 578 13.96 17.01 2.10
C THR A 578 14.33 16.92 3.58
N ARG A 579 13.53 17.52 4.46
CA ARG A 579 13.77 17.48 5.91
C ARG A 579 13.52 16.09 6.48
N LEU A 580 12.44 15.42 6.08
CA LEU A 580 12.19 14.02 6.45
C LEU A 580 13.32 13.10 6.00
N SER A 581 13.83 13.29 4.78
CA SER A 581 14.96 12.53 4.26
C SER A 581 16.22 12.73 5.11
N ARG A 582 16.54 13.97 5.49
CA ARG A 582 17.67 14.28 6.39
C ARG A 582 17.51 13.65 7.77
N ILE A 583 16.29 13.60 8.31
CA ILE A 583 15.99 12.92 9.58
C ILE A 583 16.28 11.42 9.45
N GLY A 584 15.80 10.79 8.37
CA GLY A 584 16.08 9.38 8.08
C GLY A 584 17.58 9.09 8.06
N VAL A 585 18.37 9.91 7.35
CA VAL A 585 19.84 9.77 7.29
C VAL A 585 20.50 9.96 8.66
N LEU A 586 20.07 10.95 9.45
CA LEU A 586 20.60 11.18 10.79
C LEU A 586 20.39 9.95 11.69
N ILE A 587 19.17 9.43 11.72
CA ILE A 587 18.83 8.26 12.55
C ILE A 587 19.56 7.02 12.06
N ALA A 588 19.57 6.76 10.74
CA ALA A 588 20.25 5.59 10.19
C ALA A 588 21.75 5.58 10.53
N ARG A 589 22.42 6.74 10.48
CA ARG A 589 23.84 6.85 10.87
C ARG A 589 24.11 6.59 12.35
N ARG A 590 23.16 6.92 13.22
CA ARG A 590 23.34 6.89 14.68
C ARG A 590 22.78 5.62 15.33
N ASN A 591 21.76 5.00 14.72
CA ASN A 591 21.07 3.84 15.25
C ASN A 591 20.65 2.87 14.14
N LEU A 592 21.62 2.29 13.44
CA LEU A 592 21.33 1.09 12.64
C LEU A 592 20.76 -0.01 13.54
N PHE A 593 19.86 -0.81 12.96
CA PHE A 593 19.16 -1.91 13.63
C PHE A 593 20.08 -3.05 14.10
N PHE A 594 21.37 -2.99 13.75
CA PHE A 594 22.42 -3.89 14.21
C PHE A 594 23.62 -3.11 14.75
N ASN A 595 24.45 -3.79 15.55
CA ASN A 595 25.73 -3.24 15.99
C ASN A 595 26.78 -3.56 14.93
N GLU A 596 27.28 -2.52 14.24
CA GLU A 596 28.24 -2.66 13.13
C GLU A 596 29.49 -3.45 13.52
N ARG A 597 30.13 -3.10 14.64
CA ARG A 597 31.37 -3.75 15.08
C ARG A 597 31.11 -5.20 15.47
N ALA A 598 30.03 -5.46 16.21
CA ALA A 598 29.69 -6.82 16.60
C ALA A 598 29.38 -7.70 15.39
N LEU A 599 28.63 -7.18 14.40
CA LEU A 599 28.32 -7.91 13.17
C LEU A 599 29.56 -8.13 12.29
N PHE A 600 30.44 -7.13 12.20
CA PHE A 600 31.73 -7.26 11.51
C PHE A 600 32.62 -8.32 12.17
N ASP A 601 32.80 -8.24 13.49
CA ASP A 601 33.64 -9.19 14.24
C ASP A 601 33.06 -10.61 14.19
N GLN A 602 31.73 -10.75 14.25
CA GLN A 602 31.04 -12.03 14.14
C GLN A 602 31.24 -12.66 12.75
N ASN A 603 31.01 -11.90 11.69
CA ASN A 603 31.10 -12.39 10.31
C ASN A 603 32.54 -12.45 9.77
N LYS A 604 33.50 -11.89 10.51
CA LYS A 604 34.92 -12.11 10.26
C LYS A 604 35.28 -13.59 10.51
N HIS A 605 34.64 -14.23 11.50
CA HIS A 605 35.07 -15.52 12.06
C HIS A 605 36.51 -15.47 12.58
N GLN A 606 36.91 -16.41 13.42
CA GLN A 606 38.33 -16.61 13.76
C GLN A 606 38.81 -17.87 13.06
N THR A 607 39.87 -17.77 12.27
CA THR A 607 40.45 -18.97 11.65
C THR A 607 41.38 -19.71 12.63
N GLY A 608 41.71 -20.98 12.34
CA GLY A 608 42.60 -21.79 13.18
C GLY A 608 44.00 -21.18 13.29
N SER A 609 44.53 -20.70 12.18
CA SER A 609 45.84 -20.01 12.14
C SER A 609 45.85 -18.71 12.95
N GLU A 610 44.78 -17.91 12.90
CA GLU A 610 44.65 -16.70 13.71
C GLU A 610 44.50 -17.01 15.21
N PHE A 611 43.75 -18.06 15.55
CA PHE A 611 43.56 -18.49 16.94
C PHE A 611 44.86 -18.93 17.60
N VAL A 612 45.66 -19.75 16.90
CA VAL A 612 47.00 -20.16 17.38
C VAL A 612 47.95 -18.96 17.43
N SER A 613 47.90 -18.06 16.44
CA SER A 613 48.75 -16.86 16.44
C SER A 613 48.48 -15.93 17.64
N ASN A 614 47.22 -15.79 18.04
CA ASN A 614 46.77 -14.85 19.08
C ASN A 614 46.82 -15.40 20.52
N THR A 615 47.18 -16.68 20.71
CA THR A 615 47.22 -17.32 22.04
C THR A 615 48.63 -17.24 22.65
N TYR A 616 48.78 -16.63 23.83
CA TYR A 616 50.03 -16.61 24.64
C TYR A 616 50.13 -17.86 25.56
N PRO A 617 51.34 -18.24 26.06
CA PRO A 617 51.66 -19.59 26.56
C PRO A 617 50.90 -20.04 27.84
N PRO A 618 50.88 -21.37 28.12
CA PRO A 618 49.79 -22.07 28.81
C PRO A 618 49.65 -21.88 30.34
N ILE A 619 50.50 -21.11 31.02
CA ILE A 619 50.51 -21.04 32.50
C ILE A 619 49.25 -20.40 33.12
N LEU A 620 48.41 -19.72 32.33
CA LEU A 620 47.19 -19.07 32.83
C LEU A 620 45.86 -19.75 32.41
N ARG A 621 45.88 -20.95 31.80
CA ARG A 621 44.66 -21.59 31.24
C ARG A 621 44.23 -22.91 31.87
N LEU A 622 44.81 -23.33 32.99
CA LEU A 622 44.48 -24.65 33.57
C LEU A 622 43.08 -24.77 34.20
N LEU A 623 42.16 -23.84 33.98
CA LEU A 623 40.83 -23.90 34.59
C LEU A 623 39.62 -23.78 33.65
N GLU A 624 39.75 -23.61 32.33
CA GLU A 624 38.53 -23.52 31.52
C GLU A 624 38.73 -23.79 30.02
N VAL A 625 37.85 -24.65 29.48
CA VAL A 625 37.33 -24.67 28.10
C VAL A 625 37.95 -25.68 27.10
N ILE A 626 37.12 -26.69 26.82
CA ILE A 626 37.01 -27.49 25.59
C ILE A 626 36.90 -26.55 24.38
N VAL A 627 37.81 -26.66 23.41
CA VAL A 627 37.95 -25.75 22.26
C VAL A 627 36.75 -25.83 21.30
N PRO A 628 35.93 -24.77 21.13
CA PRO A 628 34.95 -24.66 20.06
C PRO A 628 35.62 -24.04 18.84
N GLY A 629 36.08 -24.86 17.89
CA GLY A 629 36.75 -24.42 16.66
C GLY A 629 36.78 -25.46 15.54
N LEU A 630 36.64 -26.75 15.88
CA LEU A 630 36.42 -27.83 14.91
C LEU A 630 34.99 -27.83 14.32
N GLY A 631 34.07 -27.01 14.83
CA GLY A 631 32.68 -26.93 14.38
C GLY A 631 32.48 -26.18 13.05
N CYS A 632 33.28 -25.17 12.73
CA CYS A 632 33.05 -24.36 11.52
C CYS A 632 33.42 -25.08 10.21
N PHE A 633 34.40 -25.98 10.23
CA PHE A 633 34.78 -26.75 9.04
C PHE A 633 33.87 -27.96 8.82
N ASN A 634 33.46 -28.64 9.91
CA ASN A 634 32.48 -29.73 9.81
C ASN A 634 31.07 -29.22 9.43
N ALA A 635 30.61 -28.05 9.90
CA ALA A 635 29.29 -27.51 9.57
C ALA A 635 29.10 -27.15 8.07
N LEU A 636 30.17 -26.78 7.37
CA LEU A 636 30.16 -26.57 5.91
C LEU A 636 30.07 -27.90 5.13
N GLN A 637 30.47 -29.02 5.74
CA GLN A 637 30.36 -30.36 5.16
C GLN A 637 29.11 -31.13 5.60
N THR A 638 28.49 -30.79 6.74
CA THR A 638 27.36 -31.54 7.32
C THR A 638 25.99 -30.84 7.25
N ASP A 639 25.89 -29.66 6.64
CA ASP A 639 24.64 -28.86 6.50
C ASP A 639 23.93 -28.55 7.84
N GLU A 640 24.63 -28.69 8.96
CA GLU A 640 24.12 -28.31 10.28
C GLU A 640 24.52 -26.86 10.61
N ARG A 641 23.55 -25.96 10.44
CA ARG A 641 23.70 -24.53 10.75
C ARG A 641 23.77 -24.31 12.28
N PRO A 642 24.78 -23.62 12.84
CA PRO A 642 24.67 -23.10 14.18
C PRO A 642 23.61 -21.99 14.22
N VAL A 643 22.60 -22.19 15.07
CA VAL A 643 21.44 -21.32 15.28
C VAL A 643 21.82 -20.14 16.19
N LEU A 644 21.27 -18.96 15.88
CA LEU A 644 21.35 -17.63 16.54
C LEU A 644 22.60 -16.78 16.17
N ALA A 645 22.53 -15.50 15.77
CA ALA A 645 21.48 -14.49 15.82
C ALA A 645 21.73 -13.38 14.77
N CYS A 646 20.68 -12.61 14.48
CA CYS A 646 20.58 -11.51 13.49
C CYS A 646 20.36 -11.89 12.03
N THR A 647 19.70 -13.02 11.75
CA THR A 647 18.83 -13.05 10.56
C THR A 647 17.57 -12.26 10.92
N ILE A 648 17.38 -11.08 10.33
CA ILE A 648 16.03 -10.51 10.24
C ILE A 648 15.17 -11.63 9.65
N ASP A 649 14.22 -12.16 10.41
CA ASP A 649 13.28 -13.12 9.86
C ASP A 649 12.46 -12.39 8.79
N ILE A 650 12.84 -12.67 7.55
CA ILE A 650 12.24 -12.11 6.34
C ILE A 650 10.72 -12.37 6.36
N GLY A 651 10.29 -13.50 6.90
CA GLY A 651 8.88 -13.84 7.08
C GLY A 651 8.18 -12.91 8.06
N LEU A 652 8.81 -12.57 9.19
CA LEU A 652 8.26 -11.66 10.20
C LEU A 652 8.19 -10.20 9.72
N VAL A 653 9.22 -9.70 9.02
CA VAL A 653 9.22 -8.32 8.49
C VAL A 653 8.25 -8.18 7.32
N LEU A 654 8.25 -9.10 6.36
CA LEU A 654 7.29 -9.09 5.24
C LEU A 654 5.86 -9.45 5.66
N ALA A 655 5.67 -9.99 6.88
CA ALA A 655 4.34 -10.21 7.45
C ALA A 655 3.73 -8.98 8.09
N LYS A 656 4.48 -7.91 8.34
CA LYS A 656 3.90 -6.67 8.87
C LYS A 656 3.07 -5.97 7.81
N PRO A 657 1.87 -5.45 8.13
CA PRO A 657 0.94 -4.87 7.16
C PRO A 657 1.52 -3.77 6.26
N VAL A 658 2.40 -2.92 6.80
CA VAL A 658 3.13 -1.88 6.05
C VAL A 658 4.01 -2.47 4.93
N PHE A 659 4.61 -3.64 5.16
CA PHE A 659 5.40 -4.37 4.16
C PHE A 659 4.59 -5.44 3.40
N SER A 660 3.39 -5.78 3.87
CA SER A 660 2.52 -6.81 3.29
C SER A 660 2.04 -6.46 1.89
N PHE A 661 1.87 -5.16 1.61
CA PHE A 661 1.56 -4.61 0.28
C PHE A 661 2.65 -4.91 -0.76
N PHE A 662 3.90 -5.09 -0.31
CA PHE A 662 5.02 -5.47 -1.16
C PHE A 662 5.23 -6.97 -1.25
N ARG A 663 4.47 -7.82 -0.55
CA ARG A 663 4.61 -9.28 -0.68
C ARG A 663 4.53 -9.73 -2.14
N GLY A 664 3.70 -9.09 -2.97
CA GLY A 664 3.66 -9.34 -4.41
C GLY A 664 4.97 -8.97 -5.12
N PHE A 665 5.46 -7.74 -4.91
CA PHE A 665 6.64 -7.15 -5.55
C PHE A 665 7.98 -7.71 -5.04
N VAL A 666 8.08 -8.04 -3.75
CA VAL A 666 9.24 -8.64 -3.09
C VAL A 666 9.30 -10.15 -3.33
N LYS A 667 8.18 -10.89 -3.36
CA LYS A 667 8.18 -12.29 -3.85
C LYS A 667 8.63 -12.39 -5.31
N LEU A 668 8.47 -11.32 -6.08
CA LEU A 668 8.84 -11.18 -7.48
C LEU A 668 10.36 -11.02 -7.65
N ILE A 669 10.95 -10.11 -6.89
CA ILE A 669 12.40 -9.84 -6.90
C ILE A 669 13.17 -10.99 -6.25
N LEU A 670 12.71 -11.50 -5.11
CA LEU A 670 13.34 -12.64 -4.42
C LEU A 670 13.21 -13.97 -5.19
N LYS A 671 12.23 -14.10 -6.10
CA LYS A 671 12.13 -15.27 -7.02
C LYS A 671 12.90 -15.09 -8.33
N ALA A 672 13.35 -13.88 -8.66
CA ALA A 672 14.12 -13.63 -9.88
C ALA A 672 15.55 -14.24 -9.83
N SER A 673 15.98 -14.76 -8.67
CA SER A 673 17.14 -15.65 -8.54
C SER A 673 16.87 -17.09 -8.98
N VAL A 674 15.64 -17.42 -9.43
CA VAL A 674 15.27 -18.70 -10.07
C VAL A 674 14.78 -18.42 -11.51
N PRO A 675 15.24 -19.14 -12.55
CA PRO A 675 14.95 -18.84 -13.97
C PRO A 675 13.50 -19.10 -14.44
N SER A 676 12.46 -18.87 -13.64
CA SER A 676 11.09 -19.31 -13.97
C SER A 676 10.01 -18.27 -13.65
N VAL A 677 9.48 -17.66 -14.73
CA VAL A 677 8.20 -16.93 -14.87
C VAL A 677 7.91 -15.84 -13.81
N THR A 678 8.31 -14.61 -14.14
CA THR A 678 8.12 -13.40 -13.34
C THR A 678 6.68 -12.88 -13.40
N ARG A 679 5.97 -12.92 -12.27
CA ARG A 679 4.61 -12.33 -12.13
C ARG A 679 4.66 -10.83 -11.82
N SER A 680 5.06 -9.96 -12.76
CA SER A 680 5.19 -8.49 -12.52
C SER A 680 4.08 -7.64 -13.12
N LEU A 681 3.64 -6.61 -12.38
CA LEU A 681 3.02 -5.42 -12.99
C LEU A 681 4.15 -4.68 -13.73
N PRO A 682 4.04 -4.40 -15.05
CA PRO A 682 5.06 -3.62 -15.74
C PRO A 682 5.02 -2.16 -15.26
N ALA A 683 6.15 -1.45 -15.37
CA ALA A 683 6.27 -0.05 -14.95
C ALA A 683 5.14 0.81 -15.54
N LEU A 684 4.40 1.49 -14.68
CA LEU A 684 3.19 2.21 -15.02
C LEU A 684 3.49 3.31 -16.04
N GLY A 685 4.60 4.04 -15.92
CA GLY A 685 5.00 5.14 -16.80
C GLY A 685 5.18 4.71 -18.25
N THR A 686 5.86 3.59 -18.50
CA THR A 686 6.09 3.07 -19.85
C THR A 686 4.78 2.64 -20.52
N LEU A 687 3.88 2.03 -19.76
CA LEU A 687 2.58 1.61 -20.28
C LEU A 687 1.59 2.78 -20.41
N THR A 688 1.64 3.73 -19.48
CA THR A 688 0.84 4.97 -19.49
C THR A 688 1.18 5.79 -20.73
N LYS A 689 2.46 5.92 -21.09
CA LYS A 689 2.88 6.57 -22.34
C LYS A 689 2.26 5.91 -23.57
N LYS A 690 2.30 4.57 -23.65
CA LYS A 690 1.67 3.81 -24.76
C LYS A 690 0.16 4.06 -24.83
N LEU A 691 -0.50 4.09 -23.68
CA LEU A 691 -1.94 4.33 -23.53
C LEU A 691 -2.34 5.74 -23.95
N LEU A 692 -1.59 6.75 -23.50
CA LEU A 692 -1.86 8.15 -23.82
C LEU A 692 -1.68 8.44 -25.31
N VAL A 693 -0.69 7.80 -25.94
CA VAL A 693 -0.45 7.90 -27.39
C VAL A 693 -1.53 7.16 -28.20
N SER A 694 -2.03 6.01 -27.72
CA SER A 694 -3.02 5.21 -28.45
C SER A 694 -4.47 5.66 -28.26
N SER A 695 -4.78 6.45 -27.21
CA SER A 695 -6.15 6.73 -26.80
C SER A 695 -6.36 8.13 -26.21
N ALA A 696 -6.24 9.16 -27.05
CA ALA A 696 -6.30 10.57 -26.64
C ALA A 696 -7.56 11.00 -25.85
N ASN A 697 -8.65 10.21 -25.87
CA ASN A 697 -9.86 10.46 -25.07
C ASN A 697 -10.14 9.41 -23.98
N SER A 698 -9.54 8.22 -24.02
CA SER A 698 -9.85 7.14 -23.06
C SER A 698 -9.19 7.34 -21.71
N TYR A 699 -8.01 7.98 -21.62
CA TYR A 699 -7.39 8.19 -20.30
C TYR A 699 -8.22 9.12 -19.40
N ARG A 700 -8.86 10.17 -19.95
CA ARG A 700 -9.71 11.13 -19.20
C ARG A 700 -10.85 10.46 -18.44
N SER A 701 -11.25 9.30 -18.92
CA SER A 701 -12.33 8.52 -18.38
C SER A 701 -11.86 7.57 -17.26
N GLY A 702 -10.60 7.11 -17.31
CA GLY A 702 -9.93 6.48 -16.17
C GLY A 702 -9.46 7.46 -15.09
N LEU A 703 -9.38 8.76 -15.43
CA LEU A 703 -9.19 9.81 -14.44
C LEU A 703 -10.42 9.94 -13.58
N ASN A 704 -11.64 9.86 -14.12
CA ASN A 704 -12.85 9.97 -13.32
C ASN A 704 -13.74 8.72 -13.41
N PRO A 705 -13.34 7.59 -12.80
CA PRO A 705 -14.11 6.36 -12.87
C PRO A 705 -15.45 6.44 -12.11
N PHE A 706 -15.65 7.50 -11.29
CA PHE A 706 -16.78 7.63 -10.36
C PHE A 706 -17.68 8.87 -10.60
N GLU A 707 -17.28 9.86 -11.43
CA GLU A 707 -18.22 10.90 -11.87
C GLU A 707 -19.28 10.32 -12.79
N GLY A 708 -20.41 10.07 -12.16
CA GLY A 708 -21.55 9.48 -12.80
C GLY A 708 -21.76 8.13 -12.16
N LEU A 709 -22.76 8.12 -11.29
CA LEU A 709 -23.62 6.97 -10.99
C LEU A 709 -23.83 6.03 -12.19
N LEU A 710 -23.62 6.50 -13.43
CA LEU A 710 -23.33 5.68 -14.59
C LEU A 710 -22.26 6.29 -15.54
N PHE A 711 -20.99 5.94 -15.32
CA PHE A 711 -19.89 5.76 -16.27
C PHE A 711 -19.42 6.88 -17.25
N ARG A 712 -18.08 6.94 -17.41
CA ARG A 712 -17.42 7.18 -18.70
C ARG A 712 -16.12 6.36 -18.73
N ALA A 713 -15.92 5.51 -19.75
CA ALA A 713 -14.63 4.91 -20.11
C ALA A 713 -14.49 4.93 -21.65
N GLY A 714 -13.40 5.42 -22.22
CA GLY A 714 -13.24 5.47 -23.68
C GLY A 714 -13.25 4.09 -24.35
N PRO A 715 -13.27 4.04 -25.69
CA PRO A 715 -13.43 2.79 -26.45
C PRO A 715 -12.25 1.85 -26.21
N VAL A 716 -12.52 0.67 -25.66
CA VAL A 716 -11.65 -0.51 -25.80
C VAL A 716 -12.22 -1.32 -26.95
N VAL A 717 -11.49 -1.39 -28.07
CA VAL A 717 -11.88 -2.22 -29.23
C VAL A 717 -12.03 -3.68 -28.75
N GLY A 718 -13.24 -4.24 -28.87
CA GLY A 718 -13.59 -5.57 -28.33
C GLY A 718 -14.13 -5.59 -26.88
N GLY A 719 -14.51 -4.44 -26.32
CA GLY A 719 -14.72 -4.20 -24.89
C GLY A 719 -15.71 -5.09 -24.12
N VAL A 720 -16.70 -5.71 -24.77
CA VAL A 720 -17.78 -6.45 -24.06
C VAL A 720 -17.38 -7.86 -23.67
N GLY A 721 -16.93 -8.65 -24.66
CA GLY A 721 -16.39 -9.98 -24.41
C GLY A 721 -15.15 -9.92 -23.51
N PHE A 722 -14.38 -8.84 -23.63
CA PHE A 722 -13.26 -8.56 -22.74
C PHE A 722 -13.71 -8.33 -21.28
N MET A 723 -14.62 -7.40 -21.03
CA MET A 723 -15.10 -7.08 -19.66
C MET A 723 -15.71 -8.29 -18.97
N ILE A 724 -16.44 -9.12 -19.71
CA ILE A 724 -17.00 -10.37 -19.18
C ILE A 724 -15.94 -11.39 -18.87
N LYS A 725 -14.95 -11.57 -19.75
CA LYS A 725 -13.83 -12.47 -19.46
C LYS A 725 -13.07 -12.00 -18.21
N LEU A 726 -12.90 -10.70 -18.03
CA LEU A 726 -12.26 -10.13 -16.84
C LEU A 726 -13.15 -10.30 -15.59
N ALA A 727 -14.46 -10.15 -15.72
CA ALA A 727 -15.44 -10.40 -14.66
C ALA A 727 -15.50 -11.89 -14.26
N TYR A 728 -15.39 -12.82 -15.22
CA TYR A 728 -15.23 -14.26 -14.96
C TYR A 728 -13.92 -14.55 -14.24
N LYS A 729 -12.79 -14.02 -14.72
CA LYS A 729 -11.49 -14.14 -14.04
C LYS A 729 -11.52 -13.58 -12.62
N LEU A 730 -12.23 -12.45 -12.43
CA LEU A 730 -12.43 -11.86 -11.10
C LEU A 730 -13.22 -12.80 -10.20
N ASN A 731 -14.39 -13.30 -10.64
CA ASN A 731 -15.22 -14.23 -9.88
C ASN A 731 -14.48 -15.56 -9.59
N GLU A 732 -13.61 -16.01 -10.49
CA GLU A 732 -12.73 -17.16 -10.24
C GLU A 732 -11.66 -16.83 -9.18
N SER A 733 -11.03 -15.66 -9.25
CA SER A 733 -9.94 -15.25 -8.35
C SER A 733 -10.39 -14.90 -6.92
N VAL A 734 -11.61 -14.39 -6.75
CA VAL A 734 -12.18 -13.96 -5.46
C VAL A 734 -13.09 -15.04 -4.85
N GLY A 735 -13.31 -16.14 -5.57
CA GLY A 735 -14.32 -17.15 -5.26
C GLY A 735 -15.73 -16.70 -5.66
N ASN A 736 -16.71 -17.62 -5.63
CA ASN A 736 -18.12 -17.42 -6.06
C ASN A 736 -18.93 -16.34 -5.28
N THR A 737 -18.27 -15.41 -4.60
CA THR A 737 -18.83 -14.36 -3.77
C THR A 737 -19.43 -13.20 -4.58
N LEU A 738 -19.10 -13.07 -5.86
CA LEU A 738 -19.49 -11.93 -6.71
C LEU A 738 -20.73 -12.17 -7.60
N GLY A 739 -21.33 -13.36 -7.56
CA GLY A 739 -22.44 -13.76 -8.43
C GLY A 739 -21.98 -14.21 -9.84
N LYS A 740 -22.79 -15.01 -10.54
CA LYS A 740 -22.42 -15.51 -11.87
C LYS A 740 -22.42 -14.37 -12.91
N PRO A 741 -21.35 -14.18 -13.70
CA PRO A 741 -21.36 -13.20 -14.80
C PRO A 741 -22.45 -13.52 -15.82
N GLY A 742 -23.19 -12.49 -16.25
CA GLY A 742 -24.27 -12.62 -17.23
C GLY A 742 -23.80 -12.62 -18.68
N GLU A 743 -24.74 -12.80 -19.62
CA GLU A 743 -24.52 -12.69 -21.08
C GLU A 743 -24.25 -11.25 -21.57
N PHE A 744 -24.20 -10.29 -20.65
CA PHE A 744 -24.08 -8.86 -20.90
C PHE A 744 -23.02 -8.23 -20.00
N ALA A 745 -22.29 -7.25 -20.52
CA ALA A 745 -21.34 -6.44 -19.76
C ALA A 745 -21.86 -5.01 -19.69
N TYR A 746 -21.58 -4.32 -18.60
CA TYR A 746 -21.86 -2.90 -18.51
C TYR A 746 -20.64 -2.12 -18.98
N ILE A 747 -20.79 -1.38 -20.09
CA ILE A 747 -19.76 -0.49 -20.62
C ILE A 747 -20.39 0.88 -20.75
N ASN A 748 -19.77 1.87 -20.11
CA ASN A 748 -20.27 3.25 -20.11
C ASN A 748 -21.74 3.41 -19.69
N GLY A 749 -22.23 2.52 -18.82
CA GLY A 749 -23.59 2.64 -18.29
C GLY A 749 -24.62 2.00 -19.18
N LEU A 750 -24.15 1.38 -20.25
CA LEU A 750 -24.94 0.73 -21.26
C LEU A 750 -24.72 -0.77 -21.13
N GLU A 751 -25.84 -1.49 -21.15
CA GLU A 751 -25.84 -2.92 -21.34
C GLU A 751 -25.35 -3.21 -22.74
N SER A 752 -24.27 -3.95 -22.83
CA SER A 752 -23.73 -4.39 -24.09
C SER A 752 -23.67 -5.91 -24.14
N ALA A 753 -24.08 -6.47 -25.27
CA ALA A 753 -24.08 -7.90 -25.50
C ALA A 753 -22.66 -8.44 -25.60
N ALA A 754 -22.32 -9.38 -24.71
CA ALA A 754 -21.00 -10.04 -24.65
C ALA A 754 -20.56 -10.63 -25.99
N ASN A 755 -21.55 -11.26 -26.63
CA ASN A 755 -21.39 -12.06 -27.82
C ASN A 755 -22.56 -11.71 -28.75
N PRO A 756 -22.33 -10.79 -29.71
CA PRO A 756 -23.35 -10.36 -30.66
C PRO A 756 -23.99 -11.51 -31.44
N HIS A 757 -23.25 -12.60 -31.65
CA HIS A 757 -23.73 -13.77 -32.39
C HIS A 757 -24.69 -14.64 -31.56
N LYS A 758 -24.59 -14.59 -30.23
CA LYS A 758 -25.50 -15.30 -29.31
C LYS A 758 -26.69 -14.45 -28.90
N TRP A 759 -26.57 -13.13 -28.99
CA TRP A 759 -27.68 -12.23 -28.71
C TRP A 759 -28.86 -12.51 -29.64
N ARG A 760 -30.07 -12.46 -29.09
CA ARG A 760 -31.33 -12.64 -29.80
C ARG A 760 -32.28 -11.48 -29.45
N PRO A 761 -33.01 -10.93 -30.43
CA PRO A 761 -34.00 -9.90 -30.17
C PRO A 761 -35.11 -10.44 -29.25
N ILE A 762 -35.53 -9.64 -28.27
CA ILE A 762 -36.58 -10.01 -27.31
C ILE A 762 -37.95 -9.63 -27.87
N ALA A 763 -38.03 -8.52 -28.61
CA ALA A 763 -39.22 -8.06 -29.30
C ALA A 763 -38.90 -7.55 -30.72
N LEU A 764 -39.96 -7.30 -31.48
CA LEU A 764 -39.87 -6.68 -32.80
C LEU A 764 -39.22 -5.28 -32.69
N GLY A 765 -38.28 -4.98 -33.59
CA GLY A 765 -37.54 -3.71 -33.58
C GLY A 765 -36.28 -3.72 -32.71
N ASP A 766 -35.99 -4.82 -32.00
CA ASP A 766 -34.75 -4.95 -31.24
C ASP A 766 -33.56 -5.18 -32.18
N ARG A 767 -32.48 -4.43 -31.97
CA ARG A 767 -31.20 -4.62 -32.65
C ARG A 767 -30.04 -4.23 -31.74
N LEU A 768 -28.84 -4.64 -32.16
CA LEU A 768 -27.60 -4.14 -31.58
C LEU A 768 -27.16 -2.88 -32.32
N ALA A 769 -26.75 -1.86 -31.58
CA ALA A 769 -26.30 -0.58 -32.09
C ALA A 769 -24.98 -0.14 -31.45
N MET A 770 -24.36 0.88 -32.05
CA MET A 770 -23.26 1.62 -31.44
C MET A 770 -23.80 2.91 -30.82
N ILE A 771 -23.59 3.10 -29.53
CA ILE A 771 -24.07 4.27 -28.78
C ILE A 771 -22.90 4.90 -28.03
N HIS A 772 -22.59 6.16 -28.31
CA HIS A 772 -21.46 6.88 -27.70
C HIS A 772 -20.16 6.06 -27.68
N ASP A 773 -19.79 5.49 -28.83
CA ASP A 773 -18.62 4.62 -29.05
C ASP A 773 -18.64 3.26 -28.29
N VAL A 774 -19.77 2.89 -27.67
CA VAL A 774 -19.99 1.54 -27.12
C VAL A 774 -20.68 0.69 -28.18
N HIS A 775 -20.01 -0.40 -28.59
CA HIS A 775 -20.55 -1.37 -29.53
C HIS A 775 -21.55 -2.31 -28.85
N CYS A 776 -22.40 -2.96 -29.66
CA CYS A 776 -23.26 -4.07 -29.25
C CYS A 776 -24.28 -3.73 -28.16
N VAL A 777 -24.75 -2.48 -28.14
CA VAL A 777 -25.77 -2.02 -27.18
C VAL A 777 -27.16 -2.39 -27.71
N ALA A 778 -27.97 -3.03 -26.89
CA ALA A 778 -29.33 -3.40 -27.26
C ALA A 778 -30.23 -2.15 -27.32
N VAL A 779 -30.87 -1.93 -28.47
CA VAL A 779 -31.81 -0.84 -28.70
C VAL A 779 -33.08 -1.33 -29.37
N ARG A 780 -34.21 -0.68 -29.08
CA ARG A 780 -35.51 -0.94 -29.70
C ARG A 780 -35.91 0.23 -30.58
N ASP A 781 -36.19 -0.06 -31.83
CA ASP A 781 -36.78 0.86 -32.79
C ASP A 781 -38.30 0.84 -32.67
N ILE A 782 -38.90 1.99 -32.35
CA ILE A 782 -40.35 2.15 -32.13
C ILE A 782 -40.90 3.15 -33.15
N PRO A 783 -41.96 2.80 -33.91
CA PRO A 783 -42.59 3.71 -34.87
C PRO A 783 -43.29 4.87 -34.15
N GLY A 784 -42.95 6.10 -34.52
CA GLY A 784 -43.56 7.33 -34.00
C GLY A 784 -44.66 7.92 -34.90
N ALA A 785 -45.38 8.90 -34.38
CA ALA A 785 -46.58 9.51 -35.00
C ALA A 785 -46.38 10.13 -36.41
N ASN A 786 -45.14 10.37 -36.84
CA ASN A 786 -44.82 11.01 -38.13
C ASN A 786 -44.07 10.08 -39.10
N ASN A 787 -44.26 8.76 -39.00
CA ASN A 787 -43.50 7.76 -39.77
C ASN A 787 -41.97 7.79 -39.51
N ARG A 788 -41.54 8.49 -38.45
CA ARG A 788 -40.16 8.49 -37.96
C ARG A 788 -39.99 7.40 -36.92
N VAL A 789 -38.90 6.65 -37.03
CA VAL A 789 -38.53 5.61 -36.05
C VAL A 789 -37.72 6.26 -34.94
N ARG A 790 -38.13 6.06 -33.69
CA ARG A 790 -37.35 6.47 -32.52
C ARG A 790 -36.68 5.25 -31.91
N SER A 791 -35.38 5.31 -31.72
CA SER A 791 -34.62 4.24 -31.07
C SER A 791 -34.47 4.53 -29.58
N TYR A 792 -34.65 3.52 -28.74
CA TYR A 792 -34.47 3.62 -27.29
C TYR A 792 -33.55 2.51 -26.79
N LEU A 793 -32.88 2.72 -25.67
CA LEU A 793 -32.10 1.65 -25.01
C LEU A 793 -33.04 0.57 -24.46
N ILE A 794 -32.60 -0.68 -24.42
CA ILE A 794 -33.38 -1.79 -23.85
C ILE A 794 -32.69 -2.28 -22.57
N ASN A 795 -33.48 -2.51 -21.52
CA ASN A 795 -33.05 -3.28 -20.37
C ASN A 795 -33.25 -4.76 -20.71
N THR A 796 -32.17 -5.54 -20.88
CA THR A 796 -32.30 -6.90 -21.40
C THR A 796 -32.89 -7.88 -20.38
N ALA A 797 -32.84 -7.54 -19.09
CA ALA A 797 -33.45 -8.36 -18.04
C ALA A 797 -34.98 -8.25 -18.03
N SER A 798 -35.53 -7.07 -18.35
CA SER A 798 -36.98 -6.83 -18.36
C SER A 798 -37.59 -6.83 -19.76
N GLY A 799 -36.77 -6.62 -20.80
CA GLY A 799 -37.21 -6.41 -22.18
C GLY A 799 -37.83 -5.03 -22.44
N ASN A 800 -37.84 -4.12 -21.47
CA ASN A 800 -38.46 -2.81 -21.62
C ASN A 800 -37.49 -1.77 -22.23
N PRO A 801 -37.98 -0.89 -23.12
CA PRO A 801 -37.21 0.27 -23.56
C PRO A 801 -37.13 1.31 -22.45
N TYR A 802 -36.10 2.17 -22.48
CA TYR A 802 -35.92 3.23 -21.50
C TYR A 802 -35.07 4.40 -22.02
N GLY A 803 -35.09 5.49 -21.26
CA GLY A 803 -34.25 6.66 -21.49
C GLY A 803 -34.79 7.60 -22.56
N PRO A 804 -34.02 8.64 -22.92
CA PRO A 804 -34.37 9.55 -24.01
C PRO A 804 -34.32 8.81 -25.35
N ALA A 805 -35.07 9.32 -26.33
CA ALA A 805 -34.92 8.89 -27.71
C ALA A 805 -33.49 9.16 -28.18
N LEU A 806 -32.85 8.14 -28.76
CA LEU A 806 -31.54 8.24 -29.38
C LEU A 806 -31.72 8.98 -30.71
N GLU A 807 -30.90 10.01 -30.98
CA GLU A 807 -30.93 10.75 -32.24
C GLU A 807 -30.72 9.79 -33.43
N GLU A 808 -31.36 10.07 -34.59
CA GLU A 808 -31.23 9.26 -35.83
C GLU A 808 -29.75 9.17 -36.25
N LEU A 809 -29.07 8.12 -35.80
CA LEU A 809 -27.74 7.79 -36.28
C LEU A 809 -27.88 7.23 -37.70
N PRO A 810 -27.05 7.69 -38.66
CA PRO A 810 -27.12 7.21 -40.03
C PRO A 810 -26.96 5.69 -40.01
N SER A 811 -27.99 4.98 -40.48
CA SER A 811 -27.95 3.53 -40.65
C SER A 811 -26.65 3.11 -41.35
N ASP A 812 -26.09 1.94 -41.04
CA ASP A 812 -24.89 1.42 -41.71
C ASP A 812 -25.01 1.40 -43.25
N LYS A 813 -26.25 1.37 -43.77
CA LYS A 813 -26.57 1.55 -45.19
C LYS A 813 -26.18 2.93 -45.73
N ALA A 814 -26.37 4.01 -44.97
CA ALA A 814 -25.96 5.37 -45.35
C ALA A 814 -24.43 5.54 -45.38
N ARG A 815 -23.69 4.81 -44.52
CA ARG A 815 -22.22 4.82 -44.50
C ARG A 815 -21.61 3.99 -45.63
N GLN A 816 -22.24 2.86 -46.00
CA GLN A 816 -21.87 2.10 -47.21
C GLN A 816 -22.17 2.87 -48.49
N ASN A 817 -23.28 3.63 -48.55
CA ASN A 817 -23.59 4.46 -49.71
C ASN A 817 -22.64 5.67 -49.84
N ARG A 818 -22.24 6.31 -48.72
CA ARG A 818 -21.20 7.37 -48.73
C ARG A 818 -19.85 6.87 -49.22
N LYS A 819 -19.40 5.69 -48.79
CA LYS A 819 -18.18 5.07 -49.30
C LYS A 819 -18.24 4.70 -50.78
N LYS A 820 -19.43 4.43 -51.33
CA LYS A 820 -19.62 4.21 -52.78
C LYS A 820 -19.67 5.51 -53.59
N THR A 821 -20.05 6.64 -52.98
CA THR A 821 -20.05 7.94 -53.67
C THR A 821 -18.68 8.62 -53.63
N GLU A 822 -17.90 8.40 -52.57
CA GLU A 822 -16.50 8.87 -52.44
C GLU A 822 -15.48 8.00 -53.18
N SER A 823 -15.87 6.84 -53.76
CA SER A 823 -14.99 6.05 -54.63
C SER A 823 -15.21 6.32 -56.12
N VAL A 824 -16.08 7.28 -56.48
CA VAL A 824 -16.41 7.66 -57.86
C VAL A 824 -16.24 9.18 -58.08
N ALA A 825 -15.71 9.90 -57.08
CA ALA A 825 -15.19 11.26 -57.19
C ALA A 825 -13.72 11.23 -56.76
#